data_AF-A0A843SGA2-F1
#
_entry.id   AF-A0A843SGA2-F1
#
_cell.length_a   1.000
_cell.length_b   1.000
_cell.length_c   1.000
_cell.angle_alpha   90.00
_cell.angle_beta   90.00
_cell.angle_gamma   90.00
#
_symmetry.space_group_name_H-M   'P 1'
#
loop_
_entity.id
_entity.type
_entity.pdbx_description
1 polymer ?
#
loop_
_entity_poly.entity_id
_entity_poly.type
_entity_poly.pdbx_seq_one_letter_code
_entity_poly.pdbx_strand_id
1 'polypeptide(L)'
;MNKQTQALTLTPIAAACAALAFAAAPAWAQQGPAAASGDKEVQSVVVTGIRRSIETSMAVKRDADSIVEAITAEDIGKLPDVSIAESIARLAGLTAQRVEGRAQSISIRGLAPDFSGTLMNGRELVSTSNNRGAEYDQYPSELINGVTVYKTPDAALAGGGLSGTVDLHTVRPLDVRERTIVFNARGEHNSNGKLNSNTSANGSRLSASYVDQFMNNTLGVAIGYAHLDSPGQQQEYKSWWWGTDNKLPPGNADVVALKGAEVTASSRQQKRDGLMGVLEYRPTKEFRTTLDLYYSEFTQDTTMRGMMWNSHQWSDVTYNNPNIQTIGGTRLLVGGSLVNLEPIVRNDFNTRKDQLGAVGWNNTYKKDGWTLVGDASYSTAKRREQVLETYAGLGPAGSHITDNNFQFKIPTASGLPTFTPSLNFADPQIIKLTDVGGWGKDADMHHPVVEDKLGSIKLSAKRDLEGMFRSLEGGVNYSKREKTHADTNNYWFLKDGRKPTTVSPDLIQPSTSLSFAGIPSVLTYDVLGVLNKYYDKQPARPDDQALQDWGVTEKVTTTYARLGIDTDVGPFPLRGNLGLQAVSVDQKSRGATVNAGKLGSITGGANYTDILPSLNLNFDLGKYLETTNLRFGAAKTVARPQMSDMRAGISGGVDATSRMWNGSGGNPQLEPWRANSYDLSMEKYMGKRSYIAGALWYKKLQSYIYNQQTAFSFAGFPNPSAVVPLQDIGTLNRPANGTGGMVKGVELSGALDGGLLYAPLEGFGVTGSMSGTESSIHPNGPGTKEKLPGLSGVVSNVTVYYEKNGYQARASRRYRSAYRGEVTGLFAQRAFSEILAERQIDLQLGYAIEEGRYKGLSFLFQVNNLNNSPYQTRQGDPFSGGSYAPERYTTYGRQFLLGLNYKL
;
A
#
# COMPACT_ATOMS: atom_id res chain seq x y z
N MET A 1 -35.39 -47.04 27.41
CA MET A 1 -36.11 -45.77 27.65
C MET A 1 -35.52 -44.71 26.73
N ASN A 2 -36.25 -44.36 25.66
CA ASN A 2 -35.89 -43.34 24.68
C ASN A 2 -36.69 -42.06 24.96
N LYS A 3 -36.04 -40.89 24.96
CA LYS A 3 -36.66 -39.63 24.52
C LYS A 3 -35.63 -38.76 23.81
N GLN A 4 -35.88 -38.55 22.52
CA GLN A 4 -35.22 -37.58 21.65
C GLN A 4 -35.80 -36.18 21.89
N THR A 5 -34.94 -35.16 21.85
CA THR A 5 -35.30 -33.74 21.78
C THR A 5 -34.96 -33.23 20.39
N GLN A 6 -35.97 -32.82 19.62
CA GLN A 6 -35.81 -32.17 18.32
C GLN A 6 -35.59 -30.66 18.50
N ALA A 7 -34.58 -30.12 17.83
CA ALA A 7 -34.34 -28.69 17.69
C ALA A 7 -35.08 -28.15 16.45
N LEU A 8 -35.81 -27.05 16.59
CA LEU A 8 -36.43 -26.33 15.49
C LEU A 8 -35.36 -25.56 14.69
N THR A 9 -35.21 -25.88 13.40
CA THR A 9 -34.46 -25.08 12.44
C THR A 9 -35.41 -24.07 11.77
N LEU A 10 -35.20 -22.78 12.02
CA LEU A 10 -35.90 -21.71 11.30
C LEU A 10 -35.33 -21.60 9.87
N THR A 11 -36.19 -21.72 8.87
CA THR A 11 -35.82 -21.56 7.45
C THR A 11 -35.85 -20.09 7.02
N PRO A 12 -34.98 -19.68 6.08
CA PRO A 12 -34.81 -18.28 5.66
C PRO A 12 -36.06 -17.64 5.00
N ILE A 13 -37.03 -18.46 4.56
CA ILE A 13 -38.31 -17.98 4.00
C ILE A 13 -39.22 -17.43 5.11
N ALA A 14 -39.18 -18.01 6.31
CA ALA A 14 -40.02 -17.57 7.43
C ALA A 14 -39.60 -16.18 7.99
N ALA A 15 -38.31 -15.86 7.92
CA ALA A 15 -37.79 -14.53 8.29
C ALA A 15 -38.16 -13.44 7.27
N ALA A 16 -38.25 -13.79 5.98
CA ALA A 16 -38.65 -12.85 4.92
C ALA A 16 -40.16 -12.53 4.97
N CYS A 17 -41.01 -13.49 5.34
CA CYS A 17 -42.45 -13.25 5.50
C CYS A 17 -42.81 -12.45 6.77
N ALA A 18 -42.03 -12.57 7.85
CA ALA A 18 -42.24 -11.79 9.07
C ALA A 18 -41.95 -10.28 8.88
N ALA A 19 -41.05 -9.92 7.96
CA ALA A 19 -40.74 -8.53 7.63
C ALA A 19 -41.81 -7.85 6.75
N LEU A 20 -42.63 -8.61 6.02
CA LEU A 20 -43.69 -8.09 5.16
C LEU A 20 -45.03 -7.88 5.88
N ALA A 21 -45.21 -8.43 7.09
CA ALA A 21 -46.48 -8.41 7.81
C ALA A 21 -46.73 -7.16 8.69
N PHE A 22 -45.78 -6.23 8.81
CA PHE A 22 -45.94 -4.98 9.59
C PHE A 22 -46.42 -3.77 8.77
N ALA A 23 -46.78 -3.95 7.49
CA ALA A 23 -47.09 -2.85 6.57
C ALA A 23 -48.58 -2.49 6.41
N ALA A 24 -49.48 -2.93 7.32
CA ALA A 24 -50.92 -2.65 7.17
C ALA A 24 -51.57 -2.17 8.46
N ALA A 25 -51.46 -0.87 8.75
CA ALA A 25 -52.43 -0.14 9.57
C ALA A 25 -52.54 1.32 9.05
N PRO A 26 -53.75 1.86 8.84
CA PRO A 26 -53.93 3.26 8.44
C PRO A 26 -54.03 4.15 9.68
N ALA A 27 -53.36 5.30 9.69
CA ALA A 27 -53.59 6.33 10.70
C ALA A 27 -53.28 7.73 10.16
N TRP A 28 -54.01 8.69 10.70
CA TRP A 28 -54.38 9.98 10.13
C TRP A 28 -53.30 11.05 10.11
N ALA A 29 -53.48 11.98 9.17
CA ALA A 29 -52.60 13.12 8.90
C ALA A 29 -52.70 14.24 9.94
N GLN A 30 -51.56 14.84 10.29
CA GLN A 30 -51.49 16.18 10.87
C GLN A 30 -50.25 16.90 10.32
N GLN A 31 -50.47 18.04 9.66
CA GLN A 31 -49.43 18.84 9.01
C GLN A 31 -48.61 19.67 10.02
N GLY A 32 -47.29 19.56 9.95
CA GLY A 32 -46.28 20.45 10.56
C GLY A 32 -45.06 20.58 9.62
N PRO A 33 -44.33 21.71 9.64
CA PRO A 33 -43.50 22.13 8.50
C PRO A 33 -42.23 21.29 8.33
N ALA A 34 -41.97 20.92 7.06
CA ALA A 34 -40.89 20.05 6.63
C ALA A 34 -39.50 20.67 6.90
N ALA A 35 -38.71 20.00 7.75
CA ALA A 35 -37.26 20.21 7.84
C ALA A 35 -36.56 19.33 6.80
N ALA A 36 -35.93 19.96 5.80
CA ALA A 36 -35.13 19.28 4.80
C ALA A 36 -33.77 18.86 5.38
N SER A 37 -33.51 17.57 5.51
CA SER A 37 -32.16 17.04 5.70
C SER A 37 -32.04 15.59 5.25
N GLY A 38 -31.68 15.39 3.98
CA GLY A 38 -31.14 14.12 3.52
C GLY A 38 -29.68 13.99 3.94
N ASP A 39 -29.22 12.74 4.14
CA ASP A 39 -27.79 12.41 4.22
C ASP A 39 -27.06 13.14 3.10
N LYS A 40 -26.22 14.11 3.46
CA LYS A 40 -25.40 14.81 2.47
C LYS A 40 -24.31 13.84 2.05
N GLU A 41 -24.53 13.16 0.93
CA GLU A 41 -23.44 12.66 0.11
C GLU A 41 -22.41 13.78 -0.11
N VAL A 42 -21.13 13.41 -0.20
CA VAL A 42 -20.01 14.32 -0.43
C VAL A 42 -20.40 15.29 -1.56
N GLN A 43 -20.72 16.54 -1.21
CA GLN A 43 -21.05 17.54 -2.23
C GLN A 43 -19.78 17.79 -3.04
N SER A 44 -19.75 17.27 -4.27
CA SER A 44 -18.64 17.48 -5.21
C SER A 44 -18.66 18.92 -5.69
N VAL A 45 -18.11 19.83 -4.89
CA VAL A 45 -17.94 21.23 -5.26
C VAL A 45 -16.54 21.39 -5.83
N VAL A 46 -16.45 21.86 -7.08
CA VAL A 46 -15.18 22.32 -7.66
C VAL A 46 -14.77 23.60 -6.92
N VAL A 47 -13.88 23.47 -5.95
CA VAL A 47 -13.46 24.56 -5.04
C VAL A 47 -12.39 25.47 -5.69
N THR A 48 -11.93 26.56 -5.05
CA THR A 48 -10.70 27.35 -5.35
C THR A 48 -9.91 27.66 -4.05
N GLY A 49 -8.72 27.06 -3.84
CA GLY A 49 -7.74 27.41 -2.80
C GLY A 49 -7.62 26.44 -1.60
N ILE A 50 -6.44 26.41 -0.96
CA ILE A 50 -6.11 25.64 0.26
C ILE A 50 -7.15 25.92 1.35
N ARG A 51 -7.47 27.20 1.57
CA ARG A 51 -8.37 27.63 2.65
C ARG A 51 -9.79 27.10 2.48
N ARG A 52 -10.27 27.00 1.24
CA ARG A 52 -11.63 26.51 0.94
C ARG A 52 -11.70 24.99 0.93
N SER A 53 -10.62 24.29 0.57
CA SER A 53 -10.55 22.84 0.75
C SER A 53 -10.62 22.45 2.22
N ILE A 54 -9.88 23.15 3.10
CA ILE A 54 -9.97 22.94 4.57
C ILE A 54 -11.41 23.12 5.06
N GLU A 55 -12.09 24.19 4.65
CA GLU A 55 -13.49 24.45 5.00
C GLU A 55 -14.43 23.30 4.58
N THR A 56 -14.24 22.77 3.37
CA THR A 56 -15.10 21.71 2.83
C THR A 56 -14.83 20.37 3.52
N SER A 57 -13.56 20.01 3.70
CA SER A 57 -13.15 18.80 4.44
C SER A 57 -13.62 18.83 5.90
N MET A 58 -13.57 20.00 6.55
CA MET A 58 -14.12 20.20 7.89
C MET A 58 -15.63 20.04 7.93
N ALA A 59 -16.35 20.52 6.93
CA ALA A 59 -17.80 20.36 6.86
C ALA A 59 -18.20 18.88 6.73
N VAL A 60 -17.50 18.11 5.89
CA VAL A 60 -17.68 16.65 5.78
C VAL A 60 -17.46 15.97 7.14
N LYS A 61 -16.37 16.32 7.83
CA LYS A 61 -16.06 15.76 9.16
C LYS A 61 -17.11 16.11 10.22
N ARG A 62 -17.57 17.36 10.24
CA ARG A 62 -18.58 17.83 11.20
C ARG A 62 -19.95 17.18 10.98
N ASP A 63 -20.35 17.03 9.73
CA ASP A 63 -21.69 16.59 9.36
C ASP A 63 -21.81 15.05 9.33
N ALA A 64 -20.71 14.30 9.35
CA ALA A 64 -20.72 12.83 9.39
C ALA A 64 -21.26 12.27 10.72
N ASP A 65 -21.93 11.12 10.68
CA ASP A 65 -22.30 10.35 11.88
C ASP A 65 -21.11 9.52 12.43
N SER A 66 -20.29 8.99 11.52
CA SER A 66 -19.09 8.20 11.82
C SER A 66 -17.87 9.10 12.05
N ILE A 67 -16.82 8.55 12.66
CA ILE A 67 -15.53 9.24 12.76
C ILE A 67 -14.82 9.11 11.41
N VAL A 68 -14.64 10.24 10.72
CA VAL A 68 -14.06 10.28 9.37
C VAL A 68 -12.97 11.33 9.25
N GLU A 69 -12.10 11.15 8.26
CA GLU A 69 -11.24 12.20 7.72
C GLU A 69 -11.58 12.40 6.24
N ALA A 70 -11.44 13.61 5.70
CA ALA A 70 -11.76 13.88 4.31
C ALA A 70 -10.77 14.84 3.64
N ILE A 71 -10.60 14.68 2.32
CA ILE A 71 -9.89 15.60 1.42
C ILE A 71 -10.79 15.85 0.21
N THR A 72 -10.81 17.07 -0.32
CA THR A 72 -11.65 17.44 -1.48
C THR A 72 -10.81 17.88 -2.70
N ALA A 73 -11.45 17.92 -3.88
CA ALA A 73 -10.87 17.91 -5.23
C ALA A 73 -9.76 18.93 -5.49
N GLU A 74 -9.87 20.10 -4.86
CA GLU A 74 -9.00 21.22 -5.20
C GLU A 74 -7.74 21.28 -4.35
N ASP A 75 -7.72 20.59 -3.19
CA ASP A 75 -6.45 20.11 -2.65
C ASP A 75 -5.79 19.25 -3.74
N ILE A 76 -6.45 18.19 -4.19
CA ILE A 76 -5.82 17.16 -5.01
C ILE A 76 -5.31 17.68 -6.38
N GLY A 77 -6.02 18.63 -7.02
CA GLY A 77 -5.66 19.23 -8.32
C GLY A 77 -4.58 20.33 -8.27
N LYS A 78 -4.47 21.09 -7.17
CA LYS A 78 -3.41 22.12 -6.97
C LYS A 78 -2.22 21.60 -6.17
N LEU A 79 -2.34 20.42 -5.56
CA LEU A 79 -1.27 19.82 -4.77
C LEU A 79 -0.11 19.32 -5.66
N PRO A 80 1.12 19.21 -5.11
CA PRO A 80 2.29 18.64 -5.79
C PRO A 80 2.20 17.14 -6.01
N ASP A 81 1.16 16.52 -5.47
CA ASP A 81 1.08 15.10 -5.24
C ASP A 81 1.05 14.33 -6.57
N VAL A 82 1.88 13.31 -6.70
CA VAL A 82 2.02 12.49 -7.93
C VAL A 82 0.92 11.43 -7.98
N SER A 83 0.43 11.00 -6.82
CA SER A 83 -0.71 10.11 -6.63
C SER A 83 -1.68 10.63 -5.58
N ILE A 84 -2.87 10.03 -5.55
CA ILE A 84 -3.82 10.26 -4.46
C ILE A 84 -3.28 9.82 -3.09
N ALA A 85 -2.31 8.89 -3.06
CA ALA A 85 -1.73 8.39 -1.82
C ALA A 85 -0.98 9.48 -1.05
N GLU A 86 -0.23 10.35 -1.74
CA GLU A 86 0.45 11.46 -1.06
C GLU A 86 -0.53 12.46 -0.46
N SER A 87 -1.70 12.66 -1.08
CA SER A 87 -2.75 13.51 -0.54
C SER A 87 -3.38 12.87 0.71
N ILE A 88 -3.77 11.60 0.63
CA ILE A 88 -4.37 10.85 1.74
C ILE A 88 -3.45 10.80 2.97
N ALA A 89 -2.13 10.67 2.76
CA ALA A 89 -1.13 10.69 3.83
C ALA A 89 -1.00 12.04 4.58
N ARG A 90 -1.81 13.05 4.22
CA ARG A 90 -1.94 14.32 4.95
C ARG A 90 -2.98 14.27 6.08
N LEU A 91 -3.84 13.25 6.07
CA LEU A 91 -4.90 13.07 7.06
C LEU A 91 -4.38 12.50 8.38
N ALA A 92 -5.15 12.73 9.44
CA ALA A 92 -4.78 12.32 10.79
C ALA A 92 -4.78 10.82 11.00
N GLY A 93 -3.66 10.25 11.45
CA GLY A 93 -3.51 8.82 11.66
C GLY A 93 -3.25 8.04 10.36
N LEU A 94 -2.92 8.70 9.26
CA LEU A 94 -2.63 8.07 7.98
C LEU A 94 -1.17 8.29 7.56
N THR A 95 -0.57 7.26 6.93
CA THR A 95 0.75 7.35 6.30
C THR A 95 0.76 6.69 4.95
N ALA A 96 1.61 7.21 4.06
CA ALA A 96 1.99 6.50 2.87
C ALA A 96 3.05 5.44 3.22
N GLN A 97 2.92 4.26 2.64
CA GLN A 97 4.00 3.31 2.47
C GLN A 97 4.59 3.51 1.09
N ARG A 98 5.92 3.64 1.05
CA ARG A 98 6.64 3.93 -0.18
C ARG A 98 7.32 2.70 -0.74
N VAL A 99 7.24 2.59 -2.06
CA VAL A 99 7.93 1.57 -2.84
C VAL A 99 8.72 2.31 -3.90
N GLU A 100 10.03 2.08 -3.94
CA GLU A 100 10.95 2.72 -4.90
C GLU A 100 10.85 4.27 -4.91
N GLY A 101 10.56 4.88 -3.75
CA GLY A 101 10.47 6.33 -3.57
C GLY A 101 9.08 6.93 -3.79
N ARG A 102 8.08 6.15 -4.23
CA ARG A 102 6.71 6.62 -4.49
C ARG A 102 5.74 6.24 -3.40
N ALA A 103 4.78 7.08 -3.05
CA ALA A 103 3.68 6.65 -2.18
C ALA A 103 2.74 5.75 -2.98
N GLN A 104 2.82 4.44 -2.71
CA GLN A 104 2.01 3.45 -3.42
C GLN A 104 0.80 3.02 -2.61
N SER A 105 0.92 2.90 -1.28
CA SER A 105 -0.14 2.36 -0.43
C SER A 105 -0.34 3.18 0.83
N ILE A 106 -1.49 3.01 1.49
CA ILE A 106 -1.88 3.78 2.68
C ILE A 106 -1.99 2.87 3.89
N SER A 107 -1.30 3.23 4.97
CA SER A 107 -1.49 2.67 6.30
C SER A 107 -2.39 3.58 7.12
N ILE A 108 -3.43 2.99 7.74
CA ILE A 108 -4.38 3.69 8.63
C ILE A 108 -4.10 3.22 10.07
N ARG A 109 -3.92 4.16 11.00
CA ARG A 109 -3.64 3.88 12.42
C ARG A 109 -2.43 2.95 12.61
N GLY A 110 -1.41 3.17 11.79
CA GLY A 110 -0.19 2.38 11.74
C GLY A 110 -0.35 0.98 11.14
N LEU A 111 -1.56 0.44 10.97
CA LEU A 111 -1.76 -0.91 10.43
C LEU A 111 -1.41 -0.96 8.94
N ALA A 112 -0.93 -2.13 8.49
CA ALA A 112 -0.52 -2.34 7.11
C ALA A 112 -1.69 -2.13 6.11
N PRO A 113 -1.41 -1.77 4.84
CA PRO A 113 -2.44 -1.43 3.86
C PRO A 113 -3.50 -2.53 3.63
N ASP A 114 -3.12 -3.80 3.73
CA ASP A 114 -4.03 -4.95 3.56
C ASP A 114 -5.13 -5.04 4.64
N PHE A 115 -5.04 -4.26 5.73
CA PHE A 115 -6.08 -4.15 6.75
C PHE A 115 -7.15 -3.10 6.42
N SER A 116 -6.93 -2.28 5.40
CA SER A 116 -7.85 -1.24 4.97
C SER A 116 -8.72 -1.70 3.80
N GLY A 117 -9.98 -1.26 3.77
CA GLY A 117 -10.83 -1.37 2.58
C GLY A 117 -10.59 -0.18 1.65
N THR A 118 -10.67 -0.41 0.34
CA THR A 118 -10.65 0.66 -0.67
C THR A 118 -11.88 0.58 -1.54
N LEU A 119 -12.60 1.70 -1.64
CA LEU A 119 -13.81 1.87 -2.42
C LEU A 119 -13.60 3.00 -3.45
N MET A 120 -14.36 2.94 -4.54
CA MET A 120 -14.59 4.09 -5.41
C MET A 120 -16.09 4.29 -5.55
N ASN A 121 -16.57 5.46 -5.13
CA ASN A 121 -17.99 5.78 -5.06
C ASN A 121 -18.78 4.67 -4.30
N GLY A 122 -18.22 4.17 -3.20
CA GLY A 122 -18.81 3.11 -2.38
C GLY A 122 -18.66 1.67 -2.90
N ARG A 123 -17.95 1.44 -4.02
CA ARG A 123 -17.75 0.11 -4.63
C ARG A 123 -16.35 -0.41 -4.40
N GLU A 124 -16.21 -1.67 -3.97
CA GLU A 124 -14.90 -2.31 -3.76
C GLU A 124 -14.09 -2.35 -5.09
N LEU A 125 -12.79 -2.08 -4.99
CA LEU A 125 -11.87 -2.09 -6.11
C LEU A 125 -10.93 -3.31 -6.08
N VAL A 126 -10.56 -3.76 -7.28
CA VAL A 126 -9.45 -4.69 -7.53
C VAL A 126 -8.10 -4.05 -7.27
N SER A 127 -7.04 -4.86 -7.22
CA SER A 127 -5.67 -4.38 -7.05
C SER A 127 -4.68 -5.07 -7.98
N THR A 128 -3.69 -4.32 -8.45
CA THR A 128 -2.50 -4.78 -9.18
C THR A 128 -1.47 -5.43 -8.25
N SER A 129 -1.60 -5.27 -6.93
CA SER A 129 -0.81 -5.97 -5.92
C SER A 129 -1.07 -7.48 -5.95
N ASN A 130 -0.15 -8.27 -5.36
CA ASN A 130 -0.38 -9.70 -5.09
C ASN A 130 -1.52 -9.93 -4.09
N ASN A 131 -1.82 -8.92 -3.25
CA ASN A 131 -2.86 -8.97 -2.23
C ASN A 131 -4.05 -8.06 -2.59
N ARG A 132 -4.87 -7.71 -1.60
CA ARG A 132 -6.11 -6.95 -1.78
C ARG A 132 -5.91 -5.46 -1.62
N GLY A 133 -4.89 -5.04 -0.86
CA GLY A 133 -4.61 -3.62 -0.64
C GLY A 133 -4.44 -2.89 -1.96
N ALA A 134 -5.13 -1.76 -2.10
CA ALA A 134 -5.06 -0.95 -3.31
C ALA A 134 -3.69 -0.29 -3.45
N GLU A 135 -3.19 -0.25 -4.67
CA GLU A 135 -2.05 0.58 -5.06
C GLU A 135 -2.61 1.93 -5.52
N TYR A 136 -2.55 2.92 -4.64
CA TYR A 136 -3.10 4.27 -4.84
C TYR A 136 -2.31 5.08 -5.88
N ASP A 137 -1.09 4.68 -6.23
CA ASP A 137 -0.32 5.27 -7.33
C ASP A 137 -0.91 4.97 -8.72
N GLN A 138 -1.85 4.03 -8.81
CA GLN A 138 -2.62 3.76 -10.03
C GLN A 138 -3.68 4.82 -10.30
N TYR A 139 -4.04 5.64 -9.30
CA TYR A 139 -5.11 6.64 -9.39
C TYR A 139 -4.52 8.06 -9.49
N PRO A 140 -4.56 8.71 -10.68
CA PRO A 140 -4.14 10.09 -10.83
C PRO A 140 -4.97 10.98 -9.92
N SER A 141 -4.28 11.83 -9.18
CA SER A 141 -4.89 12.76 -8.24
C SER A 141 -5.83 13.72 -9.00
N GLU A 142 -5.46 14.09 -10.23
CA GLU A 142 -6.20 15.00 -11.11
C GLU A 142 -7.59 14.46 -11.55
N LEU A 143 -7.84 13.16 -11.42
CA LEU A 143 -9.11 12.53 -11.80
C LEU A 143 -10.03 12.22 -10.61
N ILE A 144 -9.57 12.43 -9.38
CA ILE A 144 -10.30 12.13 -8.14
C ILE A 144 -10.77 13.44 -7.50
N ASN A 145 -12.07 13.55 -7.23
CA ASN A 145 -12.72 14.75 -6.67
C ASN A 145 -12.71 14.77 -5.14
N GLY A 146 -12.44 13.65 -4.48
CA GLY A 146 -12.33 13.65 -3.03
C GLY A 146 -12.03 12.28 -2.48
N VAL A 147 -11.67 12.24 -1.21
CA VAL A 147 -11.45 11.00 -0.47
C VAL A 147 -12.08 11.15 0.89
N THR A 148 -12.87 10.16 1.28
CA THR A 148 -13.37 10.00 2.65
C THR A 148 -12.73 8.77 3.28
N VAL A 149 -12.14 8.92 4.45
CA VAL A 149 -11.54 7.84 5.23
C VAL A 149 -12.40 7.58 6.45
N TYR A 150 -13.08 6.45 6.48
CA TYR A 150 -13.87 5.98 7.60
C TYR A 150 -12.97 5.27 8.62
N LYS A 151 -12.89 5.83 9.83
CA LYS A 151 -12.15 5.24 10.95
C LYS A 151 -13.01 4.31 11.80
N THR A 152 -14.31 4.64 11.90
CA THR A 152 -15.33 3.75 12.46
C THR A 152 -16.19 3.17 11.33
N PRO A 153 -16.59 1.89 11.41
CA PRO A 153 -17.39 1.26 10.36
C PRO A 153 -18.85 1.72 10.40
N ASP A 154 -19.50 1.67 9.24
CA ASP A 154 -20.93 1.85 9.05
C ASP A 154 -21.49 0.60 8.34
N ALA A 155 -22.62 0.06 8.82
CA ALA A 155 -23.20 -1.17 8.29
C ALA A 155 -23.59 -1.08 6.80
N ALA A 156 -23.86 0.12 6.28
CA ALA A 156 -24.21 0.34 4.87
C ALA A 156 -23.00 0.34 3.93
N LEU A 157 -21.77 0.48 4.48
CA LEU A 157 -20.53 0.39 3.72
C LEU A 157 -20.22 -1.07 3.39
N ALA A 158 -20.02 -1.34 2.10
CA ALA A 158 -19.51 -2.63 1.65
C ALA A 158 -17.99 -2.71 1.88
N GLY A 159 -17.46 -3.91 2.13
CA GLY A 159 -16.01 -4.15 2.13
C GLY A 159 -15.21 -3.43 3.22
N GLY A 160 -15.79 -3.19 4.39
CA GLY A 160 -15.13 -2.49 5.49
C GLY A 160 -13.82 -3.15 5.95
N GLY A 161 -12.78 -2.34 6.19
CA GLY A 161 -11.47 -2.81 6.70
C GLY A 161 -11.35 -2.72 8.22
N LEU A 162 -10.49 -3.56 8.81
CA LEU A 162 -10.19 -3.55 10.25
C LEU A 162 -9.49 -2.25 10.69
N SER A 163 -8.61 -1.70 9.84
CA SER A 163 -7.91 -0.43 10.13
C SER A 163 -8.74 0.80 9.77
N GLY A 164 -9.67 0.66 8.82
CA GLY A 164 -10.54 1.70 8.28
C GLY A 164 -10.86 1.43 6.81
N THR A 165 -11.63 2.32 6.20
CA THR A 165 -12.00 2.23 4.78
C THR A 165 -11.75 3.56 4.09
N VAL A 166 -11.10 3.53 2.93
CA VAL A 166 -10.84 4.70 2.09
C VAL A 166 -11.80 4.65 0.91
N ASP A 167 -12.63 5.67 0.73
CA ASP A 167 -13.56 5.79 -0.39
C ASP A 167 -13.16 6.97 -1.28
N LEU A 168 -12.80 6.66 -2.53
CA LEU A 168 -12.43 7.62 -3.56
C LEU A 168 -13.69 8.11 -4.28
N HIS A 169 -13.86 9.43 -4.38
CA HIS A 169 -15.02 10.04 -5.02
C HIS A 169 -14.64 10.63 -6.37
N THR A 170 -15.38 10.26 -7.41
CA THR A 170 -15.33 10.98 -8.70
C THR A 170 -16.26 12.18 -8.67
N VAL A 171 -16.11 13.10 -9.63
CA VAL A 171 -17.00 14.26 -9.72
C VAL A 171 -18.43 13.83 -10.06
N ARG A 172 -19.43 14.54 -9.53
CA ARG A 172 -20.84 14.40 -9.92
C ARG A 172 -21.24 15.60 -10.78
N PRO A 173 -21.38 15.42 -12.11
CA PRO A 173 -21.59 16.54 -13.02
C PRO A 173 -22.80 17.41 -12.69
N LEU A 174 -23.92 16.83 -12.22
CA LEU A 174 -25.13 17.58 -11.90
C LEU A 174 -25.05 18.39 -10.60
N ASP A 175 -24.02 18.15 -9.77
CA ASP A 175 -23.81 18.88 -8.52
C ASP A 175 -22.85 20.08 -8.70
N VAL A 176 -22.26 20.21 -9.89
CA VAL A 176 -21.44 21.37 -10.28
C VAL A 176 -22.35 22.51 -10.79
N ARG A 177 -21.99 23.76 -10.48
CA ARG A 177 -22.84 24.94 -10.77
C ARG A 177 -22.76 25.44 -12.21
N GLU A 178 -21.58 25.31 -12.81
CA GLU A 178 -21.27 25.84 -14.12
C GLU A 178 -20.29 24.92 -14.83
N ARG A 179 -20.26 25.01 -16.15
CA ARG A 179 -19.27 24.32 -16.97
C ARG A 179 -17.87 24.64 -16.46
N THR A 180 -17.10 23.60 -16.21
CA THR A 180 -15.73 23.71 -15.71
C THR A 180 -14.78 23.02 -16.69
N ILE A 181 -13.73 23.72 -17.11
CA ILE A 181 -12.64 23.12 -17.89
C ILE A 181 -11.32 23.36 -17.17
N VAL A 182 -10.56 22.31 -16.92
CA VAL A 182 -9.26 22.40 -16.25
C VAL A 182 -8.18 21.80 -17.12
N PHE A 183 -7.05 22.50 -17.25
CA PHE A 183 -5.82 22.01 -17.85
C PHE A 183 -4.66 22.18 -16.87
N ASN A 184 -3.83 21.16 -16.73
CA ASN A 184 -2.61 21.23 -15.93
C ASN A 184 -1.43 20.72 -16.77
N ALA A 185 -0.30 21.41 -16.66
CA ALA A 185 0.97 21.00 -17.25
C ALA A 185 2.09 21.22 -16.24
N ARG A 186 2.96 20.22 -16.03
CA ARG A 186 4.13 20.34 -15.15
C ARG A 186 5.35 19.69 -15.77
N GLY A 187 6.50 20.34 -15.63
CA GLY A 187 7.81 19.72 -15.84
C GLY A 187 8.40 19.27 -14.51
N GLU A 188 9.08 18.13 -14.50
CA GLU A 188 9.76 17.55 -13.33
C GLU A 188 11.27 17.43 -13.59
N HIS A 189 12.09 17.61 -12.56
CA HIS A 189 13.52 17.33 -12.56
C HIS A 189 13.96 16.63 -11.26
N ASN A 190 14.67 15.50 -11.37
CA ASN A 190 15.25 14.80 -10.23
C ASN A 190 16.69 15.25 -9.97
N SER A 191 17.00 15.63 -8.72
CA SER A 191 18.30 16.17 -8.31
C SER A 191 19.45 15.17 -8.33
N ASN A 192 19.17 13.86 -8.34
CA ASN A 192 20.21 12.85 -8.54
C ASN A 192 20.72 12.84 -10.00
N GLY A 193 20.07 13.60 -10.89
CA GLY A 193 20.38 13.59 -12.30
C GLY A 193 20.07 12.22 -12.91
N LYS A 194 20.74 11.92 -14.02
CA LYS A 194 20.58 10.66 -14.74
C LYS A 194 21.65 9.69 -14.27
N LEU A 195 21.27 8.68 -13.48
CA LEU A 195 22.24 7.70 -12.96
C LEU A 195 22.68 6.69 -14.03
N ASN A 196 21.81 6.37 -14.99
CA ASN A 196 22.10 5.41 -16.07
C ASN A 196 21.90 6.03 -17.46
N SER A 197 22.79 5.71 -18.41
CA SER A 197 22.92 6.32 -19.74
C SER A 197 21.68 6.29 -20.64
N ASN A 198 20.71 5.39 -20.37
CA ASN A 198 19.52 5.21 -21.21
C ASN A 198 18.24 5.81 -20.58
N THR A 199 18.38 6.65 -19.55
CA THR A 199 17.23 7.22 -18.81
C THR A 199 17.18 8.75 -18.86
N SER A 200 16.16 9.34 -18.25
CA SER A 200 16.00 10.79 -18.12
C SER A 200 16.08 11.21 -16.64
N ALA A 201 16.52 12.44 -16.41
CA ALA A 201 16.34 13.12 -15.12
C ALA A 201 15.12 14.06 -15.13
N ASN A 202 14.52 14.26 -16.31
CA ASN A 202 13.39 15.16 -16.54
C ASN A 202 12.13 14.38 -16.88
N GLY A 203 10.98 14.87 -16.39
CA GLY A 203 9.66 14.30 -16.65
C GLY A 203 8.64 15.38 -16.98
N SER A 204 7.41 14.94 -17.31
CA SER A 204 6.27 15.82 -17.53
C SER A 204 4.98 15.22 -17.00
N ARG A 205 4.03 16.09 -16.66
CA ARG A 205 2.67 15.73 -16.24
C ARG A 205 1.68 16.62 -16.96
N LEU A 206 0.68 16.01 -17.58
CA LEU A 206 -0.37 16.72 -18.30
C LEU A 206 -1.72 16.19 -17.83
N SER A 207 -2.69 17.06 -17.59
CA SER A 207 -4.07 16.61 -17.38
C SER A 207 -5.06 17.61 -17.94
N ALA A 208 -6.22 17.09 -18.34
CA ALA A 208 -7.33 17.87 -18.82
C ALA A 208 -8.63 17.28 -18.28
N SER A 209 -9.57 18.13 -17.85
CA SER A 209 -10.91 17.69 -17.50
C SER A 209 -11.96 18.67 -17.98
N TYR A 210 -13.14 18.12 -18.28
CA TYR A 210 -14.32 18.83 -18.75
C TYR A 210 -15.52 18.32 -17.96
N VAL A 211 -16.28 19.23 -17.36
CA VAL A 211 -17.52 18.93 -16.64
C VAL A 211 -18.58 19.92 -17.08
N ASP A 212 -19.76 19.42 -17.48
CA ASP A 212 -20.85 20.27 -17.97
C ASP A 212 -22.23 19.66 -17.68
N GLN A 213 -23.25 20.51 -17.70
CA GLN A 213 -24.65 20.16 -17.51
C GLN A 213 -25.48 20.61 -18.72
N PHE A 214 -26.32 19.72 -19.21
CA PHE A 214 -27.19 19.90 -20.37
C PHE A 214 -28.66 19.70 -19.98
N MET A 215 -29.56 20.05 -20.91
CA MET A 215 -31.00 19.82 -20.79
C MET A 215 -31.58 20.35 -19.45
N ASN A 216 -31.24 21.60 -19.09
CA ASN A 216 -31.68 22.24 -17.83
C ASN A 216 -31.27 21.44 -16.57
N ASN A 217 -30.00 21.03 -16.47
CA ASN A 217 -29.44 20.29 -15.33
C ASN A 217 -30.12 18.92 -15.09
N THR A 218 -30.53 18.26 -16.18
CA THR A 218 -31.05 16.88 -16.15
C THR A 218 -30.05 15.88 -16.72
N LEU A 219 -29.16 16.28 -17.62
CA LEU A 219 -28.06 15.45 -18.09
C LEU A 219 -26.73 16.11 -17.72
N GLY A 220 -25.81 15.38 -17.12
CA GLY A 220 -24.49 15.86 -16.76
C GLY A 220 -23.40 14.93 -17.27
N VAL A 221 -22.29 15.50 -17.73
CA VAL A 221 -21.14 14.76 -18.25
C VAL A 221 -19.86 15.26 -17.59
N ALA A 222 -19.01 14.34 -17.15
CA ALA A 222 -17.61 14.63 -16.83
C ALA A 222 -16.69 13.69 -17.58
N ILE A 223 -15.59 14.24 -18.10
CA ILE A 223 -14.51 13.50 -18.74
C ILE A 223 -13.19 14.06 -18.20
N GLY A 224 -12.26 13.19 -17.84
CA GLY A 224 -10.92 13.57 -17.42
C GLY A 224 -9.86 12.65 -18.00
N TYR A 225 -8.72 13.23 -18.35
CA TYR A 225 -7.52 12.53 -18.78
C TYR A 225 -6.31 13.04 -18.01
N ALA A 226 -5.42 12.14 -17.61
CA ALA A 226 -4.16 12.49 -16.95
C ALA A 226 -3.01 11.60 -17.47
N HIS A 227 -1.95 12.24 -17.95
CA HIS A 227 -0.71 11.65 -18.39
C HIS A 227 0.43 12.00 -17.43
N LEU A 228 1.19 11.00 -17.03
CA LEU A 228 2.43 11.11 -16.25
C LEU A 228 3.56 10.51 -17.08
N ASP A 229 4.68 11.20 -17.17
CA ASP A 229 5.99 10.69 -17.59
C ASP A 229 6.99 11.15 -16.52
N SER A 230 7.42 10.26 -15.64
CA SER A 230 8.20 10.64 -14.45
C SER A 230 9.46 9.78 -14.27
N PRO A 231 10.65 10.42 -14.13
CA PRO A 231 11.90 9.72 -13.87
C PRO A 231 12.07 9.41 -12.37
N GLY A 232 12.34 8.15 -12.05
CA GLY A 232 12.80 7.71 -10.72
C GLY A 232 14.30 7.47 -10.72
N GLN A 233 15.02 7.94 -9.71
CA GLN A 233 16.47 7.76 -9.59
C GLN A 233 16.78 7.28 -8.18
N GLN A 234 17.50 6.18 -8.04
CA GLN A 234 17.75 5.53 -6.77
C GLN A 234 19.22 5.16 -6.63
N GLN A 235 19.84 5.62 -5.55
CA GLN A 235 21.15 5.15 -5.09
C GLN A 235 20.93 4.27 -3.87
N GLU A 236 21.47 3.06 -3.88
CA GLU A 236 21.22 2.08 -2.82
C GLU A 236 22.48 1.36 -2.38
N TYR A 237 22.60 1.18 -1.07
CA TYR A 237 23.40 0.16 -0.43
C TYR A 237 22.48 -0.78 0.34
N LYS A 238 22.74 -2.08 0.27
CA LYS A 238 22.06 -3.08 1.09
C LYS A 238 23.04 -4.17 1.50
N SER A 239 23.08 -4.45 2.80
CA SER A 239 23.75 -5.63 3.35
C SER A 239 22.85 -6.85 3.23
N TRP A 240 23.47 -8.01 3.18
CA TRP A 240 22.76 -9.28 3.17
C TRP A 240 22.43 -9.78 4.57
N TRP A 241 23.45 -10.06 5.39
CA TRP A 241 23.32 -10.30 6.82
C TRP A 241 24.68 -10.08 7.53
N TRP A 242 24.66 -10.24 8.85
CA TRP A 242 25.81 -10.05 9.72
C TRP A 242 26.01 -11.29 10.59
N GLY A 243 27.26 -11.70 10.82
CA GLY A 243 27.55 -12.89 11.64
C GLY A 243 29.01 -13.05 12.05
N THR A 244 29.28 -14.03 12.92
CA THR A 244 30.59 -14.25 13.57
C THR A 244 31.51 -15.24 12.84
N ASP A 245 30.97 -16.08 11.95
CA ASP A 245 31.74 -17.13 11.26
C ASP A 245 32.65 -16.55 10.16
N ASN A 246 33.68 -15.82 10.57
CA ASN A 246 34.55 -15.02 9.72
C ASN A 246 35.96 -15.61 9.65
N LYS A 247 36.64 -15.49 8.50
CA LYS A 247 38.06 -15.85 8.35
C LYS A 247 38.96 -14.67 8.79
N LEU A 248 38.75 -14.18 10.03
CA LEU A 248 39.57 -13.13 10.67
C LEU A 248 40.83 -13.72 11.34
N PRO A 249 41.88 -12.91 11.59
CA PRO A 249 43.05 -13.37 12.35
C PRO A 249 42.70 -13.92 13.74
N PRO A 250 43.51 -14.85 14.31
CA PRO A 250 43.26 -15.43 15.62
C PRO A 250 42.93 -14.40 16.72
N GLY A 251 42.00 -14.73 17.63
CA GLY A 251 41.52 -13.84 18.70
C GLY A 251 40.28 -13.00 18.36
N ASN A 252 39.64 -13.25 17.21
CA ASN A 252 38.50 -12.47 16.72
C ASN A 252 37.26 -13.33 16.38
N ALA A 253 37.11 -14.52 16.98
CA ALA A 253 36.02 -15.45 16.67
C ALA A 253 34.62 -14.91 17.04
N ASP A 254 34.55 -13.97 17.98
CA ASP A 254 33.35 -13.27 18.46
C ASP A 254 33.02 -11.99 17.66
N VAL A 255 33.88 -11.61 16.71
CA VAL A 255 33.68 -10.39 15.91
C VAL A 255 32.58 -10.64 14.89
N VAL A 256 31.57 -9.79 14.90
CA VAL A 256 30.52 -9.77 13.89
C VAL A 256 31.02 -9.00 12.65
N ALA A 257 30.82 -9.56 11.47
CA ALA A 257 31.16 -8.91 10.20
C ALA A 257 30.03 -9.05 9.18
N LEU A 258 30.08 -8.17 8.19
CA LEU A 258 29.20 -8.17 7.02
C LEU A 258 29.45 -9.41 6.15
N LYS A 259 28.38 -10.11 5.75
CA LYS A 259 28.44 -11.39 5.03
C LYS A 259 28.19 -11.29 3.52
N GLY A 260 27.96 -10.08 3.05
CA GLY A 260 27.74 -9.73 1.66
C GLY A 260 26.99 -8.42 1.58
N ALA A 261 27.14 -7.72 0.45
CA ALA A 261 26.44 -6.47 0.21
C ALA A 261 26.28 -6.22 -1.28
N GLU A 262 25.39 -5.27 -1.57
CA GLU A 262 25.14 -4.74 -2.90
C GLU A 262 25.12 -3.21 -2.86
N VAL A 263 25.71 -2.60 -3.88
CA VAL A 263 25.68 -1.17 -4.18
C VAL A 263 25.13 -1.00 -5.58
N THR A 264 24.00 -0.30 -5.70
CA THR A 264 23.28 -0.21 -6.98
C THR A 264 22.82 1.21 -7.27
N ALA A 265 22.80 1.55 -8.56
CA ALA A 265 22.21 2.75 -9.12
C ALA A 265 21.08 2.33 -10.06
N SER A 266 19.84 2.65 -9.67
CA SER A 266 18.65 2.33 -10.47
C SER A 266 18.04 3.59 -11.05
N SER A 267 17.69 3.53 -12.33
CA SER A 267 16.94 4.58 -13.02
C SER A 267 15.64 3.97 -13.55
N ARG A 268 14.53 4.68 -13.34
CA ARG A 268 13.19 4.23 -13.69
C ARG A 268 12.53 5.24 -14.60
N GLN A 269 11.91 4.77 -15.67
CA GLN A 269 11.03 5.57 -16.49
C GLN A 269 9.61 5.09 -16.26
N GLN A 270 8.77 5.97 -15.75
CA GLN A 270 7.39 5.62 -15.41
C GLN A 270 6.44 6.42 -16.28
N LYS A 271 5.43 5.76 -16.81
CA LYS A 271 4.37 6.39 -17.58
C LYS A 271 3.02 5.94 -17.07
N ARG A 272 2.07 6.86 -16.95
CA ARG A 272 0.70 6.55 -16.54
C ARG A 272 -0.28 7.34 -17.38
N ASP A 273 -1.25 6.65 -17.95
CA ASP A 273 -2.40 7.25 -18.62
C ASP A 273 -3.66 6.87 -17.84
N GLY A 274 -4.37 7.86 -17.32
CA GLY A 274 -5.64 7.70 -16.63
C GLY A 274 -6.78 8.36 -17.38
N LEU A 275 -7.92 7.68 -17.42
CA LEU A 275 -9.17 8.15 -18.00
C LEU A 275 -10.29 8.00 -16.97
N MET A 276 -11.11 9.03 -16.85
CA MET A 276 -12.31 9.04 -16.02
C MET A 276 -13.48 9.58 -16.85
N GLY A 277 -14.63 8.92 -16.75
CA GLY A 277 -15.87 9.35 -17.38
C GLY A 277 -17.04 9.18 -16.42
N VAL A 278 -17.91 10.17 -16.33
CA VAL A 278 -19.17 10.10 -15.58
C VAL A 278 -20.29 10.61 -16.46
N LEU A 279 -21.33 9.79 -16.64
CA LEU A 279 -22.59 10.19 -17.25
C LEU A 279 -23.66 10.14 -16.17
N GLU A 280 -24.31 11.27 -15.92
CA GLU A 280 -25.34 11.39 -14.89
C GLU A 280 -26.64 11.89 -15.53
N TYR A 281 -27.75 11.17 -15.31
CA TYR A 281 -29.05 11.51 -15.87
C TYR A 281 -30.12 11.52 -14.78
N ARG A 282 -30.84 12.63 -14.68
CA ARG A 282 -31.93 12.89 -13.74
C ARG A 282 -33.17 13.38 -14.52
N PRO A 283 -33.93 12.46 -15.14
CA PRO A 283 -35.10 12.80 -15.95
C PRO A 283 -36.25 13.38 -15.12
N THR A 284 -36.38 12.94 -13.87
CA THR A 284 -37.40 13.42 -12.92
C THR A 284 -36.75 13.77 -11.58
N LYS A 285 -37.49 14.35 -10.65
CA LYS A 285 -36.97 14.66 -9.31
C LYS A 285 -36.74 13.39 -8.48
N GLU A 286 -37.46 12.33 -8.80
CA GLU A 286 -37.48 11.04 -8.11
C GLU A 286 -36.37 10.12 -8.60
N PHE A 287 -36.03 10.12 -9.90
CA PHE A 287 -35.08 9.17 -10.48
C PHE A 287 -33.75 9.83 -10.88
N ARG A 288 -32.64 9.27 -10.42
CA ARG A 288 -31.27 9.61 -10.81
C ARG A 288 -30.53 8.32 -11.21
N THR A 289 -29.84 8.33 -12.34
CA THR A 289 -28.97 7.23 -12.78
C THR A 289 -27.58 7.77 -13.12
N THR A 290 -26.55 7.01 -12.76
CA THR A 290 -25.15 7.41 -12.94
C THR A 290 -24.34 6.23 -13.47
N LEU A 291 -23.63 6.44 -14.56
CA LEU A 291 -22.63 5.53 -15.10
C LEU A 291 -21.24 6.12 -14.83
N ASP A 292 -20.45 5.41 -14.04
CA ASP A 292 -19.07 5.74 -13.72
C ASP A 292 -18.12 4.83 -14.52
N LEU A 293 -17.11 5.42 -15.15
CA LEU A 293 -16.08 4.73 -15.92
C LEU A 293 -14.70 5.20 -15.46
N TYR A 294 -13.80 4.24 -15.25
CA TYR A 294 -12.42 4.51 -14.88
C TYR A 294 -11.48 3.53 -15.59
N TYR A 295 -10.38 4.04 -16.13
CA TYR A 295 -9.30 3.24 -16.72
C TYR A 295 -7.95 3.86 -16.38
N SER A 296 -6.95 3.02 -16.12
CA SER A 296 -5.58 3.42 -15.88
C SER A 296 -4.63 2.40 -16.49
N GLU A 297 -3.63 2.86 -17.22
CA GLU A 297 -2.50 2.06 -17.67
C GLU A 297 -1.22 2.67 -17.14
N PHE A 298 -0.41 1.87 -16.44
CA PHE A 298 0.88 2.28 -15.91
C PHE A 298 1.98 1.36 -16.45
N THR A 299 3.07 1.94 -16.95
CA THR A 299 4.25 1.22 -17.39
C THR A 299 5.48 1.74 -16.66
N GLN A 300 6.36 0.84 -16.24
CA GLN A 300 7.63 1.17 -15.63
C GLN A 300 8.74 0.34 -16.24
N ASP A 301 9.75 1.02 -16.79
CA ASP A 301 11.01 0.41 -17.19
C ASP A 301 12.07 0.77 -16.14
N THR A 302 12.79 -0.23 -15.64
CA THR A 302 13.81 -0.09 -14.60
C THR A 302 15.13 -0.61 -15.10
N THR A 303 16.11 0.27 -15.19
CA THR A 303 17.51 -0.06 -15.46
C THR A 303 18.28 0.00 -14.14
N MET A 304 18.79 -1.13 -13.67
CA MET A 304 19.66 -1.16 -12.48
C MET A 304 21.07 -1.57 -12.90
N ARG A 305 22.07 -0.86 -12.40
CA ARG A 305 23.49 -1.17 -12.57
C ARG A 305 24.15 -1.16 -11.21
N GLY A 306 24.97 -2.16 -10.93
CA GLY A 306 25.50 -2.30 -9.59
C GLY A 306 26.62 -3.30 -9.46
N MET A 307 27.13 -3.40 -8.25
CA MET A 307 28.05 -4.43 -7.81
C MET A 307 27.50 -5.07 -6.55
N MET A 308 27.62 -6.39 -6.46
CA MET A 308 27.37 -7.15 -5.23
C MET A 308 28.55 -8.10 -4.95
N TRP A 309 28.66 -8.61 -3.74
CA TRP A 309 29.68 -9.59 -3.39
C TRP A 309 29.28 -10.44 -2.18
N ASN A 310 29.90 -11.62 -2.11
CA ASN A 310 29.79 -12.54 -0.99
C ASN A 310 30.99 -12.37 -0.05
N SER A 311 30.76 -12.32 1.26
CA SER A 311 31.81 -12.38 2.29
C SER A 311 31.39 -13.27 3.46
N HIS A 312 30.59 -14.30 3.15
CA HIS A 312 30.04 -15.23 4.12
C HIS A 312 31.00 -16.39 4.44
N GLN A 313 30.66 -17.22 5.43
CA GLN A 313 31.50 -18.33 5.90
C GLN A 313 31.87 -19.36 4.83
N TRP A 314 31.04 -19.54 3.80
CA TRP A 314 31.33 -20.43 2.68
C TRP A 314 32.18 -19.81 1.56
N SER A 315 32.58 -18.54 1.68
CA SER A 315 33.45 -17.86 0.71
C SER A 315 34.93 -17.98 1.11
N ASP A 316 35.84 -17.74 0.17
CA ASP A 316 37.30 -17.71 0.44
C ASP A 316 37.82 -16.37 0.93
N VAL A 317 36.91 -15.44 1.24
CA VAL A 317 37.25 -14.09 1.70
C VAL A 317 37.96 -14.12 3.04
N THR A 318 39.11 -13.46 3.09
CA THR A 318 39.87 -13.16 4.32
C THR A 318 40.04 -11.65 4.48
N TYR A 319 40.57 -11.21 5.62
CA TYR A 319 40.62 -9.78 5.98
C TYR A 319 42.03 -9.32 6.34
N ASN A 320 42.48 -8.25 5.70
CA ASN A 320 43.71 -7.53 6.03
C ASN A 320 43.39 -6.25 6.81
N ASN A 321 44.22 -5.95 7.81
CA ASN A 321 44.11 -4.76 8.68
C ASN A 321 42.69 -4.52 9.22
N PRO A 322 42.05 -5.53 9.86
CA PRO A 322 40.68 -5.40 10.33
C PRO A 322 40.57 -4.28 11.38
N ASN A 323 39.67 -3.33 11.13
CA ASN A 323 39.30 -2.29 12.08
C ASN A 323 38.04 -2.75 12.82
N ILE A 324 38.18 -3.02 14.12
CA ILE A 324 37.12 -3.56 14.96
C ILE A 324 36.73 -2.51 15.99
N GLN A 325 35.43 -2.24 16.13
CA GLN A 325 34.88 -1.35 17.14
C GLN A 325 33.85 -2.08 17.99
N THR A 326 33.82 -1.78 19.29
CA THR A 326 32.79 -2.28 20.19
C THR A 326 31.62 -1.29 20.22
N ILE A 327 30.46 -1.72 19.75
CA ILE A 327 29.21 -0.94 19.76
C ILE A 327 28.23 -1.67 20.64
N GLY A 328 27.79 -1.03 21.73
CA GLY A 328 26.86 -1.60 22.73
C GLY A 328 27.15 -3.08 23.03
N GLY A 329 28.38 -3.37 23.48
CA GLY A 329 28.82 -4.72 23.85
C GLY A 329 29.11 -5.70 22.70
N THR A 330 28.85 -5.35 21.45
CA THR A 330 29.17 -6.19 20.28
C THR A 330 30.43 -5.70 19.57
N ARG A 331 31.40 -6.57 19.35
CA ARG A 331 32.60 -6.27 18.54
C ARG A 331 32.24 -6.41 17.06
N LEU A 332 32.22 -5.28 16.35
CA LEU A 332 31.84 -5.20 14.94
C LEU A 332 33.07 -4.90 14.09
N LEU A 333 33.23 -5.63 12.98
CA LEU A 333 34.20 -5.30 11.94
C LEU A 333 33.66 -4.14 11.10
N VAL A 334 34.30 -2.98 11.20
CA VAL A 334 33.84 -1.72 10.61
C VAL A 334 34.76 -1.19 9.51
N GLY A 335 35.87 -1.86 9.27
CA GLY A 335 36.72 -1.58 8.12
C GLY A 335 37.89 -2.54 7.97
N GLY A 336 38.67 -2.33 6.91
CA GLY A 336 39.79 -3.17 6.52
C GLY A 336 39.78 -3.42 5.01
N SER A 337 40.57 -4.38 4.55
CA SER A 337 40.56 -4.87 3.16
C SER A 337 40.06 -6.31 3.10
N LEU A 338 39.14 -6.58 2.18
CA LEU A 338 38.77 -7.93 1.79
C LEU A 338 39.83 -8.47 0.82
N VAL A 339 40.22 -9.73 1.02
CA VAL A 339 41.16 -10.49 0.19
C VAL A 339 40.43 -11.70 -0.36
N ASN A 340 40.77 -12.17 -1.56
CA ASN A 340 40.05 -13.22 -2.29
C ASN A 340 38.58 -12.89 -2.57
N LEU A 341 38.24 -11.60 -2.75
CA LEU A 341 36.88 -11.21 -3.05
C LEU A 341 36.56 -11.49 -4.52
N GLU A 342 35.39 -12.04 -4.79
CA GLU A 342 34.83 -12.22 -6.15
C GLU A 342 33.61 -11.31 -6.33
N PRO A 343 33.79 -10.03 -6.73
CA PRO A 343 32.66 -9.14 -6.94
C PRO A 343 31.90 -9.48 -8.22
N ILE A 344 30.58 -9.30 -8.15
CA ILE A 344 29.63 -9.55 -9.21
C ILE A 344 29.08 -8.20 -9.68
N VAL A 345 29.39 -7.83 -10.92
CA VAL A 345 28.80 -6.70 -11.61
C VAL A 345 27.45 -7.13 -12.17
N ARG A 346 26.39 -6.42 -11.80
CA ARG A 346 25.02 -6.67 -12.24
C ARG A 346 24.51 -5.61 -13.21
N ASN A 347 23.83 -6.08 -14.24
CA ASN A 347 23.10 -5.25 -15.20
C ASN A 347 21.69 -5.80 -15.37
N ASP A 348 20.70 -5.13 -14.80
CA ASP A 348 19.31 -5.60 -14.86
C ASP A 348 18.46 -4.71 -15.75
N PHE A 349 17.44 -5.29 -16.37
CA PHE A 349 16.43 -4.56 -17.10
C PHE A 349 15.04 -5.14 -16.84
N ASN A 350 14.31 -4.48 -15.96
CA ASN A 350 13.00 -4.94 -15.50
C ASN A 350 11.91 -4.07 -16.10
N THR A 351 10.79 -4.69 -16.47
CA THR A 351 9.61 -3.98 -16.97
C THR A 351 8.40 -4.35 -16.13
N ARG A 352 7.47 -3.42 -15.97
CA ARG A 352 6.19 -3.63 -15.31
C ARG A 352 5.11 -2.90 -16.10
N LYS A 353 4.00 -3.58 -16.38
CA LYS A 353 2.81 -3.01 -17.00
C LYS A 353 1.58 -3.38 -16.17
N ASP A 354 0.92 -2.36 -15.64
CA ASP A 354 -0.32 -2.43 -14.88
C ASP A 354 -1.47 -1.87 -15.73
N GLN A 355 -2.61 -2.56 -15.70
CA GLN A 355 -3.84 -2.11 -16.33
C GLN A 355 -4.96 -2.28 -15.32
N LEU A 356 -5.71 -1.21 -15.07
CA LEU A 356 -6.85 -1.19 -14.15
C LEU A 356 -8.06 -0.57 -14.85
N GLY A 357 -9.21 -1.23 -14.76
CA GLY A 357 -10.47 -0.75 -15.32
C GLY A 357 -11.62 -0.98 -14.35
N ALA A 358 -12.55 -0.03 -14.29
CA ALA A 358 -13.76 -0.15 -13.48
C ALA A 358 -14.95 0.51 -14.19
N VAL A 359 -16.11 -0.15 -14.10
CA VAL A 359 -17.41 0.39 -14.49
C VAL A 359 -18.40 0.21 -13.34
N GLY A 360 -19.21 1.24 -13.09
CA GLY A 360 -20.26 1.22 -12.09
C GLY A 360 -21.53 1.86 -12.62
N TRP A 361 -22.68 1.24 -12.39
CA TRP A 361 -23.99 1.75 -12.78
C TRP A 361 -24.91 1.83 -11.56
N ASN A 362 -25.14 3.05 -11.08
CA ASN A 362 -25.99 3.34 -9.94
C ASN A 362 -27.35 3.90 -10.41
N ASN A 363 -28.42 3.43 -9.78
CA ASN A 363 -29.77 3.94 -9.95
C ASN A 363 -30.36 4.25 -8.58
N THR A 364 -30.85 5.47 -8.42
CA THR A 364 -31.49 5.94 -7.19
C THR A 364 -32.89 6.42 -7.51
N TYR A 365 -33.88 5.91 -6.78
CA TYR A 365 -35.28 6.30 -6.88
C TYR A 365 -35.80 6.80 -5.53
N LYS A 366 -36.28 8.05 -5.47
CA LYS A 366 -36.77 8.71 -4.25
C LYS A 366 -38.23 9.08 -4.40
N LYS A 367 -39.10 8.53 -3.56
CA LYS A 367 -40.54 8.85 -3.56
C LYS A 367 -41.18 8.60 -2.20
N ASP A 368 -42.03 9.51 -1.76
CA ASP A 368 -42.84 9.39 -0.55
C ASP A 368 -42.05 9.02 0.72
N GLY A 369 -40.81 9.52 0.87
CA GLY A 369 -39.91 9.19 1.99
C GLY A 369 -39.16 7.86 1.85
N TRP A 370 -39.32 7.15 0.73
CA TRP A 370 -38.46 6.02 0.36
C TRP A 370 -37.33 6.47 -0.54
N THR A 371 -36.15 5.87 -0.36
CA THR A 371 -35.03 5.89 -1.29
C THR A 371 -34.65 4.45 -1.61
N LEU A 372 -34.79 4.05 -2.87
CA LEU A 372 -34.37 2.75 -3.39
C LEU A 372 -33.09 2.92 -4.20
N VAL A 373 -32.13 2.04 -3.99
CA VAL A 373 -30.85 2.06 -4.72
C VAL A 373 -30.60 0.69 -5.33
N GLY A 374 -30.27 0.68 -6.62
CA GLY A 374 -29.69 -0.46 -7.32
C GLY A 374 -28.36 -0.08 -7.93
N ASP A 375 -27.31 -0.81 -7.58
CA ASP A 375 -25.95 -0.55 -8.04
C ASP A 375 -25.29 -1.83 -8.54
N ALA A 376 -24.72 -1.79 -9.75
CA ALA A 376 -23.97 -2.90 -10.33
C ALA A 376 -22.57 -2.42 -10.72
N SER A 377 -21.55 -3.22 -10.46
CA SER A 377 -20.17 -2.86 -10.75
C SER A 377 -19.34 -4.03 -11.25
N TYR A 378 -18.34 -3.71 -12.07
CA TYR A 378 -17.33 -4.65 -12.54
C TYR A 378 -15.98 -3.94 -12.61
N SER A 379 -14.93 -4.56 -12.08
CA SER A 379 -13.58 -4.05 -12.16
C SER A 379 -12.55 -5.14 -12.42
N THR A 380 -11.46 -4.78 -13.10
CA THR A 380 -10.38 -5.67 -13.50
C THR A 380 -9.03 -5.02 -13.31
N ALA A 381 -8.06 -5.76 -12.78
CA ALA A 381 -6.66 -5.35 -12.72
C ALA A 381 -5.78 -6.45 -13.30
N LYS A 382 -4.76 -6.05 -14.07
CA LYS A 382 -3.76 -6.94 -14.64
C LYS A 382 -2.38 -6.32 -14.52
N ARG A 383 -1.46 -7.05 -13.90
CA ARG A 383 -0.04 -6.71 -13.83
C ARG A 383 0.75 -7.74 -14.63
N ARG A 384 1.67 -7.27 -15.47
CA ARG A 384 2.70 -8.10 -16.13
C ARG A 384 4.06 -7.52 -15.80
N GLU A 385 4.98 -8.38 -15.42
CA GLU A 385 6.35 -7.98 -15.10
C GLU A 385 7.35 -8.80 -15.93
N GLN A 386 8.54 -8.24 -16.11
CA GLN A 386 9.75 -8.94 -16.47
C GLN A 386 10.80 -8.58 -15.41
N VAL A 387 11.40 -9.59 -14.78
CA VAL A 387 12.50 -9.39 -13.83
C VAL A 387 13.69 -10.17 -14.37
N LEU A 388 14.75 -9.46 -14.75
CA LEU A 388 15.92 -9.98 -15.42
C LEU A 388 17.19 -9.65 -14.63
N GLU A 389 17.99 -10.66 -14.33
CA GLU A 389 19.31 -10.50 -13.75
C GLU A 389 20.38 -11.03 -14.69
N THR A 390 21.47 -10.27 -14.88
CA THR A 390 22.68 -10.77 -15.55
C THR A 390 23.91 -10.54 -14.70
N TYR A 391 24.86 -11.47 -14.84
CA TYR A 391 26.04 -11.52 -13.99
C TYR A 391 27.32 -11.38 -14.82
N ALA A 392 28.22 -10.52 -14.36
CA ALA A 392 29.57 -10.39 -14.88
C ALA A 392 30.56 -10.25 -13.72
N GLY A 393 31.82 -10.59 -13.93
CA GLY A 393 32.85 -10.46 -12.91
C GLY A 393 34.24 -10.79 -13.44
N LEU A 394 35.19 -10.98 -12.53
CA LEU A 394 36.58 -11.29 -12.85
C LEU A 394 36.75 -12.69 -13.47
N GLY A 395 35.90 -13.62 -13.07
CA GLY A 395 35.92 -15.01 -13.52
C GLY A 395 34.74 -15.80 -12.94
N PRO A 396 34.56 -17.06 -13.38
CA PRO A 396 33.55 -17.96 -12.81
C PRO A 396 33.91 -18.32 -11.37
N ALA A 397 32.93 -18.77 -10.60
CA ALA A 397 33.11 -19.25 -9.24
C ALA A 397 34.26 -20.26 -9.14
N GLY A 398 35.17 -20.06 -8.18
CA GLY A 398 36.30 -20.97 -7.96
C GLY A 398 37.45 -20.82 -8.96
N SER A 399 37.44 -19.79 -9.82
CA SER A 399 38.56 -19.48 -10.72
C SER A 399 39.78 -18.88 -10.00
N HIS A 400 39.61 -18.43 -8.76
CA HIS A 400 40.63 -17.74 -7.96
C HIS A 400 41.14 -16.42 -8.57
N ILE A 401 40.41 -15.85 -9.55
CA ILE A 401 40.66 -14.49 -10.06
C ILE A 401 39.87 -13.51 -9.20
N THR A 402 40.56 -12.83 -8.28
CA THR A 402 39.95 -12.09 -7.18
C THR A 402 40.46 -10.64 -7.05
N ASP A 403 39.66 -9.78 -6.43
CA ASP A 403 40.15 -8.51 -5.87
C ASP A 403 40.74 -8.78 -4.48
N ASN A 404 42.03 -8.49 -4.33
CA ASN A 404 42.80 -8.80 -3.11
C ASN A 404 43.04 -7.59 -2.20
N ASN A 405 42.47 -6.43 -2.54
CA ASN A 405 42.57 -5.22 -1.73
C ASN A 405 41.30 -4.36 -1.84
N PHE A 406 40.13 -5.00 -1.75
CA PHE A 406 38.85 -4.30 -1.75
C PHE A 406 38.61 -3.70 -0.36
N GLN A 407 38.81 -2.40 -0.22
CA GLN A 407 38.69 -1.72 1.08
C GLN A 407 37.24 -1.42 1.39
N PHE A 408 36.88 -1.46 2.67
CA PHE A 408 35.56 -1.05 3.13
C PHE A 408 35.63 -0.25 4.42
N LYS A 409 34.65 0.62 4.61
CA LYS A 409 34.42 1.36 5.84
C LYS A 409 32.92 1.43 6.11
N ILE A 410 32.51 0.93 7.26
CA ILE A 410 31.13 0.92 7.72
C ILE A 410 31.01 1.96 8.83
N PRO A 411 30.14 2.98 8.68
CA PRO A 411 29.91 3.95 9.73
C PRO A 411 29.27 3.25 10.95
N THR A 412 29.77 3.57 12.14
CA THR A 412 29.22 3.09 13.41
C THR A 412 28.05 3.94 13.94
N ALA A 413 27.78 5.05 13.26
CA ALA A 413 26.62 5.92 13.44
C ALA A 413 25.79 5.97 12.14
N SER A 414 24.94 6.99 11.97
CA SER A 414 24.22 7.20 10.71
C SER A 414 25.18 7.51 9.56
N GLY A 415 25.00 6.84 8.43
CA GLY A 415 25.81 7.07 7.23
C GLY A 415 25.70 5.93 6.24
N LEU A 416 26.32 6.13 5.09
CA LEU A 416 26.43 5.13 4.02
C LEU A 416 27.81 4.48 4.08
N PRO A 417 27.91 3.14 4.05
CA PRO A 417 29.20 2.45 3.91
C PRO A 417 29.93 2.85 2.63
N THR A 418 31.25 2.93 2.69
CA THR A 418 32.10 3.20 1.52
C THR A 418 32.98 2.01 1.20
N PHE A 419 33.16 1.77 -0.08
CA PHE A 419 33.88 0.63 -0.64
C PHE A 419 34.84 1.13 -1.72
N THR A 420 36.10 0.72 -1.65
CA THR A 420 37.14 1.12 -2.60
C THR A 420 37.72 -0.14 -3.23
N PRO A 421 37.29 -0.52 -4.44
CA PRO A 421 37.89 -1.65 -5.16
C PRO A 421 39.33 -1.34 -5.55
N SER A 422 40.16 -2.37 -5.67
CA SER A 422 41.55 -2.21 -6.17
C SER A 422 41.65 -2.34 -7.69
N LEU A 423 40.59 -2.83 -8.34
CA LEU A 423 40.49 -3.06 -9.78
C LEU A 423 39.48 -2.11 -10.44
N ASN A 424 39.62 -1.93 -11.76
CA ASN A 424 38.66 -1.17 -12.56
C ASN A 424 37.50 -2.05 -13.03
N PHE A 425 36.39 -2.03 -12.29
CA PHE A 425 35.19 -2.81 -12.64
C PHE A 425 34.38 -2.27 -13.81
N ALA A 426 34.82 -1.17 -14.46
CA ALA A 426 34.28 -0.69 -15.72
C ALA A 426 35.03 -1.19 -16.96
N ASP A 427 36.15 -1.89 -16.80
CA ASP A 427 36.95 -2.38 -17.92
C ASP A 427 36.37 -3.70 -18.49
N PRO A 428 35.86 -3.71 -19.74
CA PRO A 428 35.30 -4.91 -20.38
C PRO A 428 36.34 -5.99 -20.70
N GLN A 429 37.64 -5.68 -20.66
CA GLN A 429 38.69 -6.69 -20.84
C GLN A 429 38.93 -7.49 -19.55
N ILE A 430 38.66 -6.88 -18.40
CA ILE A 430 38.80 -7.50 -17.07
C ILE A 430 37.48 -8.16 -16.65
N ILE A 431 36.36 -7.48 -16.85
CA ILE A 431 35.03 -7.93 -16.43
C ILE A 431 34.33 -8.68 -17.56
N LYS A 432 34.01 -9.95 -17.32
CA LYS A 432 33.41 -10.86 -18.30
C LYS A 432 32.06 -11.38 -17.83
N LEU A 433 31.15 -11.61 -18.76
CA LEU A 433 29.90 -12.35 -18.51
C LEU A 433 30.25 -13.75 -18.03
N THR A 434 29.74 -14.15 -16.86
CA THR A 434 30.01 -15.46 -16.25
C THR A 434 29.18 -15.68 -14.98
N ASP A 435 29.02 -16.95 -14.57
CA ASP A 435 28.49 -17.34 -13.26
C ASP A 435 29.54 -17.20 -12.16
N VAL A 436 29.68 -15.97 -11.65
CA VAL A 436 30.59 -15.63 -10.54
C VAL A 436 30.13 -16.29 -9.23
N GLY A 437 28.82 -16.48 -9.04
CA GLY A 437 28.23 -17.01 -7.81
C GLY A 437 28.19 -18.54 -7.71
N GLY A 438 28.43 -19.26 -8.81
CA GLY A 438 28.35 -20.72 -8.87
C GLY A 438 26.91 -21.23 -8.79
N TRP A 439 25.94 -20.43 -9.25
CA TRP A 439 24.51 -20.72 -9.12
C TRP A 439 24.00 -21.74 -10.15
N GLY A 440 24.86 -22.16 -11.07
CA GLY A 440 24.49 -23.11 -12.11
C GLY A 440 23.62 -22.48 -13.19
N LYS A 441 23.70 -21.15 -13.35
CA LYS A 441 23.07 -20.33 -14.40
C LYS A 441 23.88 -19.04 -14.57
N ASP A 442 23.91 -18.47 -15.78
CA ASP A 442 24.71 -17.27 -16.08
C ASP A 442 23.85 -15.99 -16.11
N ALA A 443 22.53 -16.15 -16.18
CA ALA A 443 21.50 -15.12 -16.04
C ALA A 443 20.13 -15.79 -15.83
N ASP A 444 19.13 -15.05 -15.34
CA ASP A 444 17.75 -15.53 -15.22
C ASP A 444 16.70 -14.47 -15.50
N MET A 445 15.52 -14.91 -15.95
CA MET A 445 14.42 -14.01 -16.29
C MET A 445 13.05 -14.58 -15.92
N HIS A 446 12.37 -13.87 -15.02
CA HIS A 446 11.02 -14.13 -14.54
C HIS A 446 9.99 -13.29 -15.28
N HIS A 447 8.76 -13.79 -15.39
CA HIS A 447 7.62 -13.06 -15.94
C HIS A 447 6.37 -13.20 -15.07
N PRO A 448 6.34 -12.54 -13.89
CA PRO A 448 5.17 -12.55 -13.02
C PRO A 448 3.96 -11.92 -13.70
N VAL A 449 2.80 -12.54 -13.54
CA VAL A 449 1.51 -12.03 -14.00
C VAL A 449 0.48 -12.13 -12.87
N VAL A 450 -0.17 -11.01 -12.56
CA VAL A 450 -1.32 -10.96 -11.65
C VAL A 450 -2.56 -10.57 -12.44
N GLU A 451 -3.66 -11.29 -12.24
CA GLU A 451 -4.99 -10.88 -12.70
C GLU A 451 -5.95 -10.85 -11.52
N ASP A 452 -6.82 -9.85 -11.47
CA ASP A 452 -7.83 -9.65 -10.43
C ASP A 452 -9.12 -9.16 -11.07
N LYS A 453 -10.24 -9.84 -10.82
CA LYS A 453 -11.55 -9.54 -11.39
C LYS A 453 -12.58 -9.51 -10.27
N LEU A 454 -13.42 -8.48 -10.23
CA LEU A 454 -14.45 -8.30 -9.22
C LEU A 454 -15.75 -7.82 -9.86
N GLY A 455 -16.83 -8.56 -9.67
CA GLY A 455 -18.19 -8.12 -9.99
C GLY A 455 -19.03 -8.00 -8.73
N SER A 456 -19.90 -6.99 -8.66
CA SER A 456 -20.79 -6.77 -7.50
C SER A 456 -22.16 -6.27 -7.93
N ILE A 457 -23.20 -6.66 -7.18
CA ILE A 457 -24.56 -6.10 -7.28
C ILE A 457 -25.05 -5.78 -5.87
N LYS A 458 -25.48 -4.54 -5.65
CA LYS A 458 -26.08 -4.04 -4.41
C LYS A 458 -27.51 -3.57 -4.67
N LEU A 459 -28.41 -3.97 -3.77
CA LEU A 459 -29.77 -3.44 -3.68
C LEU A 459 -29.99 -2.93 -2.26
N SER A 460 -30.52 -1.72 -2.10
CA SER A 460 -30.92 -1.22 -0.79
C SER A 460 -32.19 -0.38 -0.83
N ALA A 461 -32.86 -0.32 0.30
CA ALA A 461 -34.03 0.51 0.54
C ALA A 461 -33.84 1.25 1.85
N LYS A 462 -34.04 2.56 1.81
CA LYS A 462 -34.09 3.45 2.96
C LYS A 462 -35.48 4.05 3.08
N ARG A 463 -36.00 4.10 4.29
CA ARG A 463 -37.23 4.78 4.68
C ARG A 463 -36.89 5.88 5.65
N ASP A 464 -37.28 7.11 5.34
CA ASP A 464 -37.27 8.21 6.29
C ASP A 464 -38.40 7.99 7.31
N LEU A 465 -38.11 8.26 8.57
CA LEU A 465 -38.98 8.03 9.72
C LEU A 465 -39.13 9.32 10.53
N GLU A 466 -40.18 9.38 11.34
CA GLU A 466 -40.43 10.47 12.29
C GLU A 466 -40.10 10.02 13.72
N GLY A 467 -39.70 10.97 14.58
CA GLY A 467 -39.33 10.72 15.97
C GLY A 467 -37.83 10.49 16.17
N MET A 468 -37.45 9.72 17.21
CA MET A 468 -36.05 9.56 17.62
C MET A 468 -35.17 8.83 16.58
N PHE A 469 -35.79 8.05 15.70
CA PHE A 469 -35.12 7.38 14.60
C PHE A 469 -35.48 8.14 13.32
N ARG A 470 -34.47 8.75 12.68
CA ARG A 470 -34.67 9.53 11.45
C ARG A 470 -34.81 8.66 10.20
N SER A 471 -34.29 7.42 10.24
CA SER A 471 -34.41 6.50 9.11
C SER A 471 -34.19 5.04 9.47
N LEU A 472 -34.73 4.15 8.64
CA LEU A 472 -34.41 2.73 8.59
C LEU A 472 -33.90 2.40 7.19
N GLU A 473 -32.76 1.74 7.10
CA GLU A 473 -32.18 1.26 5.85
C GLU A 473 -31.85 -0.22 5.94
N GLY A 474 -32.14 -0.97 4.87
CA GLY A 474 -31.69 -2.34 4.71
C GLY A 474 -31.17 -2.58 3.29
N GLY A 475 -30.25 -3.52 3.16
CA GLY A 475 -29.71 -3.85 1.84
C GLY A 475 -28.98 -5.19 1.78
N VAL A 476 -28.76 -5.63 0.56
CA VAL A 476 -27.98 -6.82 0.22
C VAL A 476 -26.95 -6.47 -0.86
N ASN A 477 -25.73 -6.95 -0.68
CA ASN A 477 -24.65 -6.86 -1.67
C ASN A 477 -24.08 -8.25 -1.91
N TYR A 478 -24.03 -8.67 -3.17
CA TYR A 478 -23.36 -9.89 -3.59
C TYR A 478 -22.14 -9.53 -4.44
N SER A 479 -20.97 -10.06 -4.11
CA SER A 479 -19.76 -9.90 -4.90
C SER A 479 -19.05 -11.22 -5.16
N LYS A 480 -18.38 -11.30 -6.31
CA LYS A 480 -17.51 -12.40 -6.69
C LYS A 480 -16.16 -11.85 -7.14
N ARG A 481 -15.09 -12.28 -6.47
CA ARG A 481 -13.70 -11.93 -6.79
C ARG A 481 -12.91 -13.15 -7.24
N GLU A 482 -12.12 -13.00 -8.29
CA GLU A 482 -11.16 -14.01 -8.75
C GLU A 482 -9.80 -13.34 -8.91
N LYS A 483 -8.78 -13.85 -8.22
CA LYS A 483 -7.41 -13.37 -8.31
C LYS A 483 -6.46 -14.51 -8.60
N THR A 484 -5.52 -14.31 -9.52
CA THR A 484 -4.50 -15.29 -9.88
C THR A 484 -3.12 -14.65 -9.93
N HIS A 485 -2.11 -15.40 -9.55
CA HIS A 485 -0.70 -15.08 -9.79
C HIS A 485 -0.08 -16.26 -10.54
N ALA A 486 0.73 -15.96 -11.54
CA ALA A 486 1.54 -16.94 -12.24
C ALA A 486 2.94 -16.37 -12.47
N ASP A 487 3.98 -17.19 -12.47
CA ASP A 487 5.35 -16.76 -12.81
C ASP A 487 6.04 -17.78 -13.72
N THR A 488 6.54 -17.31 -14.85
CA THR A 488 7.36 -18.12 -15.78
C THR A 488 8.82 -17.71 -15.68
N ASN A 489 9.63 -18.62 -15.14
CA ASN A 489 11.09 -18.43 -15.02
C ASN A 489 11.88 -19.18 -16.11
N ASN A 490 12.93 -18.54 -16.62
CA ASN A 490 13.88 -19.13 -17.56
C ASN A 490 15.32 -18.87 -17.10
N TYR A 491 16.17 -19.89 -17.25
CA TYR A 491 17.62 -19.78 -17.09
C TYR A 491 18.29 -19.49 -18.43
N TRP A 492 19.32 -18.67 -18.36
CA TRP A 492 20.12 -18.29 -19.51
C TRP A 492 21.55 -18.76 -19.27
N PHE A 493 22.08 -19.47 -20.26
CA PHE A 493 23.42 -20.05 -20.22
C PHE A 493 24.28 -19.43 -21.30
N LEU A 494 25.50 -19.05 -20.95
CA LEU A 494 26.46 -18.57 -21.94
C LEU A 494 26.76 -19.69 -22.96
N LYS A 495 26.84 -19.29 -24.24
CA LYS A 495 27.25 -20.15 -25.35
C LYS A 495 28.67 -20.68 -25.16
N ASP A 496 29.09 -21.57 -26.06
CA ASP A 496 30.44 -22.16 -26.07
C ASP A 496 30.83 -22.89 -24.77
N GLY A 497 29.84 -23.52 -24.12
CA GLY A 497 30.04 -24.29 -22.89
C GLY A 497 30.21 -23.40 -21.65
N ARG A 498 29.48 -22.29 -21.58
CA ARG A 498 29.48 -21.34 -20.46
C ARG A 498 30.82 -20.66 -20.19
N LYS A 499 31.64 -20.47 -21.24
CA LYS A 499 32.95 -19.82 -21.08
C LYS A 499 32.78 -18.33 -20.74
N PRO A 500 33.64 -17.77 -19.87
CA PRO A 500 33.63 -16.34 -19.58
C PRO A 500 33.78 -15.51 -20.85
N THR A 501 32.82 -14.61 -21.09
CA THR A 501 32.67 -13.93 -22.38
C THR A 501 32.85 -12.43 -22.23
N THR A 502 33.72 -11.84 -23.04
CA THR A 502 33.89 -10.39 -23.12
C THR A 502 32.75 -9.77 -23.93
N VAL A 503 32.11 -8.73 -23.38
CA VAL A 503 31.07 -7.98 -24.09
C VAL A 503 31.70 -7.21 -25.24
N SER A 504 31.14 -7.34 -26.43
CA SER A 504 31.64 -6.65 -27.62
C SER A 504 31.34 -5.14 -27.59
N PRO A 505 32.18 -4.30 -28.23
CA PRO A 505 32.05 -2.84 -28.15
C PRO A 505 30.68 -2.27 -28.58
N ASP A 506 29.98 -2.93 -29.51
CA ASP A 506 28.63 -2.56 -29.97
C ASP A 506 27.55 -2.66 -28.88
N LEU A 507 27.78 -3.47 -27.85
CA LEU A 507 26.83 -3.68 -26.74
C LEU A 507 27.24 -2.95 -25.46
N ILE A 508 28.42 -2.35 -25.42
CA ILE A 508 28.91 -1.59 -24.26
C ILE A 508 28.18 -0.24 -24.20
N GLN A 509 27.79 0.14 -22.98
CA GLN A 509 27.17 1.43 -22.68
C GLN A 509 28.13 2.28 -21.83
N PRO A 510 27.90 3.60 -21.70
CA PRO A 510 28.65 4.41 -20.75
C PRO A 510 28.57 3.85 -19.33
N SER A 511 29.72 3.71 -18.65
CA SER A 511 29.80 3.12 -17.31
C SER A 511 28.93 3.89 -16.30
N THR A 512 28.34 3.17 -15.35
CA THR A 512 27.52 3.77 -14.30
C THR A 512 28.39 4.03 -13.07
N SER A 513 28.37 5.28 -12.59
CA SER A 513 29.06 5.67 -11.36
C SER A 513 28.32 5.15 -10.13
N LEU A 514 29.09 4.58 -9.19
CA LEU A 514 28.64 4.20 -7.85
C LEU A 514 29.39 5.00 -6.77
N SER A 515 29.94 6.15 -7.15
CA SER A 515 30.88 6.92 -6.30
C SER A 515 30.26 7.42 -5.00
N PHE A 516 28.92 7.49 -4.93
CA PHE A 516 28.19 7.76 -3.70
C PHE A 516 28.56 6.78 -2.56
N ALA A 517 28.96 5.55 -2.90
CA ALA A 517 29.46 4.53 -1.97
C ALA A 517 30.95 4.22 -2.16
N GLY A 518 31.72 5.09 -2.83
CA GLY A 518 33.18 4.94 -3.02
C GLY A 518 33.64 4.12 -4.24
N ILE A 519 32.74 3.35 -4.88
CA ILE A 519 33.07 2.56 -6.07
C ILE A 519 33.05 3.50 -7.30
N PRO A 520 34.16 3.70 -8.04
CA PRO A 520 34.20 4.72 -9.10
C PRO A 520 33.16 4.52 -10.20
N SER A 521 33.13 3.33 -10.82
CA SER A 521 32.10 2.95 -11.80
C SER A 521 32.11 1.44 -12.07
N VAL A 522 31.06 0.93 -12.70
CA VAL A 522 30.91 -0.47 -13.10
C VAL A 522 30.61 -0.60 -14.60
N LEU A 523 30.99 -1.74 -15.17
CA LEU A 523 30.74 -2.08 -16.57
C LEU A 523 29.24 -2.13 -16.82
N THR A 524 28.83 -1.46 -17.88
CA THR A 524 27.45 -1.39 -18.32
C THR A 524 27.31 -1.85 -19.76
N TYR A 525 26.21 -2.54 -20.03
CA TYR A 525 25.90 -3.06 -21.37
C TYR A 525 24.40 -3.08 -21.65
N ASP A 526 24.07 -3.24 -22.93
CA ASP A 526 22.72 -3.57 -23.38
C ASP A 526 22.41 -5.03 -23.01
N VAL A 527 21.58 -5.20 -21.98
CA VAL A 527 21.26 -6.50 -21.38
C VAL A 527 20.54 -7.42 -22.36
N LEU A 528 19.58 -6.88 -23.12
CA LEU A 528 18.80 -7.67 -24.08
C LEU A 528 19.66 -8.05 -25.29
N GLY A 529 20.49 -7.12 -25.77
CA GLY A 529 21.47 -7.40 -26.82
C GLY A 529 22.48 -8.46 -26.39
N VAL A 530 22.98 -8.40 -25.15
CA VAL A 530 23.89 -9.40 -24.57
C VAL A 530 23.25 -10.77 -24.49
N LEU A 531 22.03 -10.89 -23.96
CA LEU A 531 21.30 -12.16 -23.91
C LEU A 531 21.15 -12.77 -25.30
N ASN A 532 20.67 -11.98 -26.28
CA ASN A 532 20.45 -12.46 -27.64
C ASN A 532 21.74 -12.93 -28.33
N LYS A 533 22.85 -12.24 -28.09
CA LYS A 533 24.14 -12.55 -28.71
C LYS A 533 24.82 -13.74 -28.06
N TYR A 534 24.88 -13.79 -26.74
CA TYR A 534 25.80 -14.66 -26.00
C TYR A 534 25.14 -15.81 -25.24
N TYR A 535 23.81 -15.85 -25.13
CA TYR A 535 23.14 -16.83 -24.28
C TYR A 535 22.18 -17.74 -25.05
N ASP A 536 22.05 -18.97 -24.56
CA ASP A 536 20.98 -19.91 -24.89
C ASP A 536 19.96 -19.94 -23.73
N LYS A 537 18.67 -19.90 -24.07
CA LYS A 537 17.56 -19.90 -23.12
C LYS A 537 17.10 -21.32 -22.82
N GLN A 538 16.88 -21.63 -21.55
CA GLN A 538 16.26 -22.88 -21.11
C GLN A 538 15.18 -22.60 -20.05
N PRO A 539 14.08 -23.37 -20.00
CA PRO A 539 13.13 -23.28 -18.90
C PRO A 539 13.83 -23.53 -17.55
N ALA A 540 13.44 -22.77 -16.52
CA ALA A 540 13.90 -23.02 -15.16
C ALA A 540 13.37 -24.38 -14.66
N ARG A 541 13.90 -24.87 -13.52
CA ARG A 541 13.44 -26.13 -12.94
C ARG A 541 11.97 -26.00 -12.54
N PRO A 542 11.13 -27.04 -12.75
CA PRO A 542 9.71 -27.02 -12.36
C PRO A 542 9.48 -26.68 -10.88
N ASP A 543 10.42 -27.07 -10.02
CA ASP A 543 10.41 -26.82 -8.58
C ASP A 543 10.43 -25.31 -8.25
N ASP A 544 11.12 -24.50 -9.06
CA ASP A 544 11.22 -23.05 -8.90
C ASP A 544 9.94 -22.31 -9.35
N GLN A 545 9.11 -22.96 -10.18
CA GLN A 545 7.90 -22.37 -10.78
C GLN A 545 6.62 -22.66 -9.97
N ALA A 546 6.49 -23.85 -9.39
CA ALA A 546 5.22 -24.32 -8.83
C ALA A 546 4.68 -23.55 -7.61
N LEU A 547 5.55 -23.02 -6.75
CA LEU A 547 5.11 -22.29 -5.55
C LEU A 547 4.63 -20.87 -5.85
N GLN A 548 4.92 -20.36 -7.04
CA GLN A 548 4.54 -19.02 -7.47
C GLN A 548 3.12 -19.01 -8.04
N ASP A 549 2.66 -20.11 -8.64
CA ASP A 549 1.36 -20.18 -9.29
C ASP A 549 0.22 -20.47 -8.30
N TRP A 550 -0.73 -19.54 -8.19
CA TRP A 550 -1.91 -19.71 -7.36
C TRP A 550 -3.13 -18.95 -7.89
N GLY A 551 -4.30 -19.40 -7.48
CA GLY A 551 -5.57 -18.71 -7.71
C GLY A 551 -6.42 -18.73 -6.47
N VAL A 552 -7.17 -17.66 -6.24
CA VAL A 552 -8.17 -17.52 -5.18
C VAL A 552 -9.47 -17.02 -5.78
N THR A 553 -10.57 -17.64 -5.39
CA THR A 553 -11.93 -17.21 -5.70
C THR A 553 -12.68 -16.98 -4.40
N GLU A 554 -13.38 -15.86 -4.31
CA GLU A 554 -14.28 -15.56 -3.20
C GLU A 554 -15.65 -15.18 -3.71
N LYS A 555 -16.68 -15.67 -3.02
CA LYS A 555 -18.05 -15.20 -3.14
C LYS A 555 -18.45 -14.64 -1.79
N VAL A 556 -18.89 -13.38 -1.77
CA VAL A 556 -19.26 -12.68 -0.55
C VAL A 556 -20.69 -12.20 -0.67
N THR A 557 -21.54 -12.57 0.29
CA THR A 557 -22.88 -12.02 0.43
C THR A 557 -22.94 -11.23 1.72
N THR A 558 -23.25 -9.94 1.60
CA THR A 558 -23.37 -9.01 2.72
C THR A 558 -24.80 -8.53 2.81
N THR A 559 -25.48 -8.83 3.90
CA THR A 559 -26.81 -8.29 4.22
C THR A 559 -26.69 -7.36 5.41
N TYR A 560 -27.39 -6.23 5.40
CA TYR A 560 -27.33 -5.27 6.49
C TYR A 560 -28.69 -4.63 6.79
N ALA A 561 -28.80 -4.15 8.03
CA ALA A 561 -29.85 -3.24 8.47
C ALA A 561 -29.22 -2.12 9.32
N ARG A 562 -29.76 -0.91 9.21
CA ARG A 562 -29.25 0.29 9.87
C ARG A 562 -30.40 1.21 10.28
N LEU A 563 -30.38 1.66 11.52
CA LEU A 563 -31.25 2.71 12.05
C LEU A 563 -30.44 4.00 12.19
N GLY A 564 -30.93 5.08 11.61
CA GLY A 564 -30.41 6.43 11.85
C GLY A 564 -31.06 7.03 13.09
N ILE A 565 -30.25 7.61 13.98
CA ILE A 565 -30.66 8.24 15.23
C ILE A 565 -30.61 9.76 15.04
N ASP A 566 -31.66 10.45 15.48
CA ASP A 566 -31.71 11.91 15.62
C ASP A 566 -32.70 12.24 16.75
N THR A 567 -32.17 12.58 17.92
CA THR A 567 -32.97 12.79 19.12
C THR A 567 -32.25 13.69 20.09
N ASP A 568 -32.96 14.23 21.09
CA ASP A 568 -32.33 14.88 22.23
C ASP A 568 -32.13 13.87 23.37
N VAL A 569 -30.93 13.85 23.97
CA VAL A 569 -30.63 13.13 25.21
C VAL A 569 -30.39 14.16 26.31
N GLY A 570 -31.46 14.46 27.05
CA GLY A 570 -31.45 15.56 28.01
C GLY A 570 -31.24 16.90 27.29
N PRO A 571 -30.21 17.68 27.62
CA PRO A 571 -29.96 18.97 26.96
C PRO A 571 -29.10 18.87 25.68
N PHE A 572 -28.68 17.67 25.28
CA PHE A 572 -27.74 17.46 24.17
C PHE A 572 -28.42 16.82 22.96
N PRO A 573 -28.38 17.47 21.77
CA PRO A 573 -28.73 16.81 20.53
C PRO A 573 -27.79 15.62 20.27
N LEU A 574 -28.37 14.48 19.88
CA LEU A 574 -27.69 13.23 19.57
C LEU A 574 -28.06 12.78 18.16
N ARG A 575 -27.04 12.65 17.32
CA ARG A 575 -27.13 12.01 16.00
C ARG A 575 -26.30 10.75 15.95
N GLY A 576 -26.59 9.86 15.02
CA GLY A 576 -25.78 8.67 14.84
C GLY A 576 -26.48 7.56 14.09
N ASN A 577 -25.93 6.35 14.21
CA ASN A 577 -26.54 5.16 13.67
C ASN A 577 -26.24 3.91 14.50
N LEU A 578 -27.19 2.98 14.46
CA LEU A 578 -27.05 1.61 14.94
C LEU A 578 -27.23 0.67 13.75
N GLY A 579 -26.28 -0.23 13.53
CA GLY A 579 -26.27 -1.12 12.37
C GLY A 579 -25.84 -2.53 12.71
N LEU A 580 -26.28 -3.46 11.87
CA LEU A 580 -25.88 -4.86 11.91
C LEU A 580 -25.61 -5.33 10.47
N GLN A 581 -24.46 -5.96 10.27
CA GLN A 581 -24.09 -6.56 9.00
C GLN A 581 -23.82 -8.07 9.20
N ALA A 582 -24.33 -8.90 8.29
CA ALA A 582 -24.04 -10.32 8.20
C ALA A 582 -23.27 -10.59 6.90
N VAL A 583 -22.04 -11.07 7.01
CA VAL A 583 -21.11 -11.29 5.88
C VAL A 583 -20.83 -12.78 5.76
N SER A 584 -21.37 -13.40 4.72
CA SER A 584 -21.14 -14.81 4.40
C SER A 584 -20.10 -14.94 3.28
N VAL A 585 -19.08 -15.76 3.49
CA VAL A 585 -17.95 -15.93 2.56
C VAL A 585 -17.78 -17.41 2.20
N ASP A 586 -17.72 -17.71 0.91
CA ASP A 586 -17.22 -18.96 0.32
C ASP A 586 -15.91 -18.65 -0.41
N GLN A 587 -14.79 -19.10 0.15
CA GLN A 587 -13.46 -18.91 -0.42
C GLN A 587 -12.87 -20.23 -0.89
N LYS A 588 -12.23 -20.21 -2.05
CA LYS A 588 -11.52 -21.36 -2.63
C LYS A 588 -10.16 -20.91 -3.16
N SER A 589 -9.15 -21.74 -2.98
CA SER A 589 -7.84 -21.55 -3.58
C SER A 589 -7.42 -22.79 -4.37
N ARG A 590 -6.67 -22.54 -5.44
CA ARG A 590 -5.90 -23.51 -6.21
C ARG A 590 -4.43 -23.12 -6.17
N GLY A 591 -3.54 -24.09 -6.22
CA GLY A 591 -2.10 -23.89 -6.37
C GLY A 591 -1.45 -25.13 -6.97
N ALA A 592 -0.14 -25.08 -7.22
CA ALA A 592 0.60 -26.24 -7.65
C ALA A 592 1.29 -26.95 -6.47
N THR A 593 1.54 -28.25 -6.66
CA THR A 593 2.46 -29.06 -5.86
C THR A 593 3.58 -29.54 -6.76
N VAL A 594 4.77 -29.70 -6.20
CA VAL A 594 5.93 -30.23 -6.94
C VAL A 594 6.15 -31.67 -6.51
N ASN A 595 6.33 -32.54 -7.50
CA ASN A 595 6.62 -33.95 -7.31
C ASN A 595 7.74 -34.42 -8.22
N ALA A 596 8.96 -34.58 -7.69
CA ALA A 596 10.10 -35.09 -8.45
C ALA A 596 10.29 -34.38 -9.81
N GLY A 597 10.17 -33.05 -9.83
CA GLY A 597 10.21 -32.24 -11.06
C GLY A 597 8.92 -32.25 -11.90
N LYS A 598 7.81 -32.83 -11.41
CA LYS A 598 6.49 -32.81 -12.06
C LYS A 598 5.50 -31.95 -11.29
N LEU A 599 4.73 -31.14 -12.01
CA LEU A 599 3.69 -30.28 -11.45
C LEU A 599 2.38 -31.07 -11.21
N GLY A 600 1.87 -31.00 -9.99
CA GLY A 600 0.51 -31.41 -9.60
C GLY A 600 -0.34 -30.21 -9.20
N SER A 601 -1.64 -30.39 -8.99
CA SER A 601 -2.55 -29.33 -8.51
C SER A 601 -3.12 -29.66 -7.14
N ILE A 602 -3.25 -28.66 -6.28
CA ILE A 602 -3.89 -28.75 -4.98
C ILE A 602 -4.95 -27.66 -4.85
N THR A 603 -6.05 -27.98 -4.18
CA THR A 603 -7.13 -27.03 -3.88
C THR A 603 -7.54 -27.11 -2.43
N GLY A 604 -8.02 -26.00 -1.88
CA GLY A 604 -8.66 -25.95 -0.57
C GLY A 604 -9.56 -24.73 -0.47
N GLY A 605 -10.22 -24.53 0.67
CA GLY A 605 -11.11 -23.39 0.87
C GLY A 605 -11.89 -23.47 2.17
N ALA A 606 -12.45 -22.36 2.59
CA ALA A 606 -13.25 -22.24 3.82
C ALA A 606 -14.60 -21.60 3.54
N ASN A 607 -15.56 -21.87 4.42
CA ASN A 607 -16.83 -21.17 4.47
C ASN A 607 -17.02 -20.63 5.89
N TYR A 608 -17.35 -19.35 6.02
CA TYR A 608 -17.63 -18.74 7.32
C TYR A 608 -18.64 -17.63 7.19
N THR A 609 -19.23 -17.23 8.32
CA THR A 609 -20.15 -16.08 8.39
C THR A 609 -19.81 -15.22 9.59
N ASP A 610 -19.70 -13.92 9.35
CA ASP A 610 -19.40 -12.92 10.37
C ASP A 610 -20.60 -12.00 10.61
N ILE A 611 -20.99 -11.88 11.88
CA ILE A 611 -21.99 -10.91 12.34
C ILE A 611 -21.25 -9.71 12.94
N LEU A 612 -21.49 -8.54 12.37
CA LEU A 612 -20.76 -7.30 12.61
C LEU A 612 -21.72 -6.18 13.04
N PRO A 613 -22.00 -6.05 14.35
CA PRO A 613 -22.72 -4.89 14.86
C PRO A 613 -21.83 -3.64 14.80
N SER A 614 -22.45 -2.48 14.58
CA SER A 614 -21.82 -1.17 14.58
C SER A 614 -22.72 -0.13 15.25
N LEU A 615 -22.14 0.76 16.04
CA LEU A 615 -22.78 1.89 16.67
C LEU A 615 -21.89 3.12 16.47
N ASN A 616 -22.46 4.20 15.94
CA ASN A 616 -21.83 5.50 15.86
C ASN A 616 -22.76 6.52 16.51
N LEU A 617 -22.26 7.33 17.44
CA LEU A 617 -23.00 8.36 18.15
C LEU A 617 -22.22 9.67 18.11
N ASN A 618 -22.92 10.77 17.91
CA ASN A 618 -22.39 12.13 17.86
C ASN A 618 -23.26 13.05 18.72
N PHE A 619 -22.71 13.46 19.85
CA PHE A 619 -23.34 14.38 20.78
C PHE A 619 -22.90 15.81 20.45
N ASP A 620 -23.85 16.68 20.19
CA ASP A 620 -23.61 18.12 20.09
C ASP A 620 -23.56 18.72 21.50
N LEU A 621 -22.36 19.12 21.92
CA LEU A 621 -22.13 19.77 23.22
C LEU A 621 -22.20 21.29 23.12
N GLY A 622 -22.59 21.84 21.97
CA GLY A 622 -22.62 23.26 21.60
C GLY A 622 -23.32 24.17 22.62
N LYS A 623 -24.29 23.63 23.36
CA LYS A 623 -24.99 24.35 24.44
C LYS A 623 -24.09 24.74 25.62
N TYR A 624 -23.04 23.97 25.91
CA TYR A 624 -22.13 24.18 27.04
C TYR A 624 -20.69 24.42 26.62
N LEU A 625 -20.28 23.82 25.50
CA LEU A 625 -18.98 23.99 24.88
C LEU A 625 -19.22 24.41 23.44
N GLU A 626 -19.07 25.70 23.17
CA GLU A 626 -19.35 26.30 21.86
C GLU A 626 -18.75 25.44 20.74
N THR A 627 -19.62 25.06 19.78
CA THR A 627 -19.28 24.34 18.55
C THR A 627 -18.41 23.10 18.76
N THR A 628 -18.71 22.32 19.81
CA THR A 628 -17.99 21.11 20.19
C THR A 628 -18.85 19.86 20.03
N ASN A 629 -18.30 18.85 19.36
CA ASN A 629 -18.92 17.53 19.17
C ASN A 629 -18.14 16.47 19.96
N LEU A 630 -18.87 15.54 20.58
CA LEU A 630 -18.32 14.31 21.17
C LEU A 630 -18.84 13.10 20.41
N ARG A 631 -17.92 12.34 19.82
CA ARG A 631 -18.21 11.18 18.99
C ARG A 631 -17.80 9.89 19.68
N PHE A 632 -18.65 8.89 19.62
CA PHE A 632 -18.38 7.55 20.12
C PHE A 632 -18.67 6.52 19.02
N GLY A 633 -17.75 5.57 18.83
CA GLY A 633 -17.89 4.45 17.92
C GLY A 633 -17.65 3.13 18.63
N ALA A 634 -18.49 2.13 18.37
CA ALA A 634 -18.27 0.76 18.83
C ALA A 634 -18.67 -0.23 17.74
N ALA A 635 -17.80 -1.17 17.39
CA ALA A 635 -18.11 -2.13 16.33
C ALA A 635 -17.28 -3.40 16.41
N LYS A 636 -17.80 -4.48 15.82
CA LYS A 636 -16.95 -5.62 15.43
C LYS A 636 -16.45 -5.39 14.00
N THR A 637 -15.13 -5.46 13.81
CA THR A 637 -14.47 -5.25 12.52
C THR A 637 -13.71 -6.50 12.10
N VAL A 638 -13.52 -6.66 10.79
CA VAL A 638 -12.80 -7.79 10.22
C VAL A 638 -11.79 -7.32 9.17
N ALA A 639 -10.70 -8.06 9.01
CA ALA A 639 -9.84 -7.96 7.83
C ALA A 639 -9.68 -9.36 7.23
N ARG A 640 -10.15 -9.54 5.99
CA ARG A 640 -10.00 -10.80 5.25
C ARG A 640 -8.52 -11.12 5.05
N PRO A 641 -8.12 -12.40 5.00
CA PRO A 641 -6.74 -12.78 4.78
C PRO A 641 -6.16 -12.24 3.47
N GLN A 642 -4.84 -12.06 3.46
CA GLN A 642 -4.10 -11.76 2.22
C GLN A 642 -4.29 -12.91 1.22
N MET A 643 -4.37 -12.57 -0.07
CA MET A 643 -4.61 -13.56 -1.13
C MET A 643 -3.46 -14.57 -1.22
N SER A 644 -2.22 -14.09 -1.10
CA SER A 644 -1.03 -14.92 -1.10
C SER A 644 -0.94 -15.88 0.10
N ASP A 645 -1.45 -15.47 1.28
CA ASP A 645 -1.49 -16.34 2.47
C ASP A 645 -2.50 -17.49 2.31
N MET A 646 -3.55 -17.29 1.51
CA MET A 646 -4.58 -18.32 1.26
C MET A 646 -4.22 -19.30 0.15
N ARG A 647 -3.06 -19.16 -0.50
CA ARG A 647 -2.66 -20.06 -1.59
C ARG A 647 -2.69 -21.52 -1.11
N ALA A 648 -3.22 -22.41 -1.93
CA ALA A 648 -3.23 -23.84 -1.62
C ALA A 648 -1.86 -24.50 -1.79
N GLY A 649 -0.92 -23.86 -2.50
CA GLY A 649 0.41 -24.41 -2.81
C GLY A 649 1.26 -24.67 -1.55
N ILE A 650 1.95 -25.81 -1.56
CA ILE A 650 2.78 -26.32 -0.45
C ILE A 650 4.07 -26.90 -1.03
N SER A 651 5.19 -26.67 -0.34
CA SER A 651 6.45 -27.41 -0.51
C SER A 651 6.83 -28.13 0.77
N GLY A 652 7.55 -29.25 0.65
CA GLY A 652 8.09 -29.96 1.80
C GLY A 652 9.10 -31.03 1.40
N GLY A 653 9.90 -31.45 2.37
CA GLY A 653 10.90 -32.50 2.23
C GLY A 653 11.10 -33.23 3.55
N VAL A 654 11.85 -34.34 3.50
CA VAL A 654 12.20 -35.12 4.69
C VAL A 654 13.58 -34.72 5.18
N ASP A 655 13.65 -34.27 6.44
CA ASP A 655 14.91 -33.94 7.09
C ASP A 655 15.79 -35.19 7.24
N ALA A 656 17.04 -35.10 6.81
CA ALA A 656 17.92 -36.27 6.72
C ALA A 656 18.29 -36.86 8.09
N THR A 657 18.28 -36.04 9.15
CA THR A 657 18.72 -36.43 10.49
C THR A 657 17.54 -36.94 11.32
N SER A 658 16.51 -36.13 11.48
CA SER A 658 15.31 -36.45 12.25
C SER A 658 14.38 -37.43 11.53
N ARG A 659 14.53 -37.59 10.20
CA ARG A 659 13.66 -38.40 9.34
C ARG A 659 12.19 -37.98 9.41
N MET A 660 11.94 -36.72 9.76
CA MET A 660 10.62 -36.12 9.84
C MET A 660 10.35 -35.23 8.63
N TRP A 661 9.09 -35.19 8.19
CA TRP A 661 8.65 -34.23 7.19
C TRP A 661 8.66 -32.81 7.75
N ASN A 662 9.18 -31.88 6.96
CA ASN A 662 9.06 -30.44 7.19
C ASN A 662 8.69 -29.74 5.87
N GLY A 663 7.98 -28.62 5.94
CA GLY A 663 7.62 -27.86 4.75
C GLY A 663 7.12 -26.46 5.03
N SER A 664 6.75 -25.75 3.97
CA SER A 664 6.13 -24.44 4.02
C SER A 664 5.04 -24.28 2.97
N GLY A 665 4.06 -23.41 3.21
CA GLY A 665 2.96 -23.21 2.26
C GLY A 665 1.98 -22.14 2.70
N GLY A 666 0.95 -21.92 1.87
CA GLY A 666 -0.19 -21.12 2.28
C GLY A 666 -1.22 -21.93 3.06
N ASN A 667 -2.34 -21.28 3.37
CA ASN A 667 -3.44 -21.87 4.13
C ASN A 667 -4.80 -21.40 3.58
N PRO A 668 -5.45 -22.19 2.70
CA PRO A 668 -6.76 -21.83 2.16
C PRO A 668 -7.90 -21.90 3.19
N GLN A 669 -7.62 -22.39 4.40
CA GLN A 669 -8.56 -22.46 5.52
C GLN A 669 -8.53 -21.22 6.43
N LEU A 670 -7.74 -20.19 6.08
CA LEU A 670 -7.65 -18.97 6.90
C LEU A 670 -9.00 -18.29 7.04
N GLU A 671 -9.34 -17.95 8.27
CA GLU A 671 -10.42 -17.04 8.58
C GLU A 671 -9.91 -15.60 8.77
N PRO A 672 -10.78 -14.58 8.70
CA PRO A 672 -10.40 -13.19 8.91
C PRO A 672 -9.75 -12.92 10.26
N TRP A 673 -8.96 -11.84 10.30
CA TRP A 673 -8.70 -11.13 11.55
C TRP A 673 -10.00 -10.53 12.05
N ARG A 674 -10.25 -10.60 13.35
CA ARG A 674 -11.47 -10.09 13.98
C ARG A 674 -11.12 -9.23 15.18
N ALA A 675 -11.79 -8.09 15.33
CA ALA A 675 -11.57 -7.20 16.45
C ALA A 675 -12.83 -6.50 16.93
N ASN A 676 -12.98 -6.39 18.25
CA ASN A 676 -13.93 -5.45 18.84
C ASN A 676 -13.23 -4.09 18.96
N SER A 677 -13.79 -3.07 18.33
CA SER A 677 -13.25 -1.72 18.22
C SER A 677 -14.10 -0.74 18.99
N TYR A 678 -13.44 0.18 19.69
CA TYR A 678 -14.04 1.28 20.41
C TYR A 678 -13.27 2.57 20.12
N ASP A 679 -13.98 3.63 19.86
CA ASP A 679 -13.43 4.93 19.48
C ASP A 679 -14.18 6.03 20.24
N LEU A 680 -13.44 7.03 20.72
CA LEU A 680 -13.96 8.23 21.36
C LEU A 680 -13.21 9.43 20.80
N SER A 681 -13.93 10.43 20.30
CA SER A 681 -13.32 11.66 19.78
C SER A 681 -14.06 12.89 20.24
N MET A 682 -13.32 13.95 20.56
CA MET A 682 -13.86 15.27 20.86
C MET A 682 -13.31 16.26 19.86
N GLU A 683 -14.20 17.03 19.23
CA GLU A 683 -13.89 17.93 18.12
C GLU A 683 -14.47 19.31 18.41
N LYS A 684 -13.64 20.36 18.42
CA LYS A 684 -14.09 21.75 18.55
C LYS A 684 -13.84 22.50 17.25
N TYR A 685 -14.88 23.10 16.70
CA TYR A 685 -14.84 23.87 15.46
C TYR A 685 -14.84 25.36 15.77
N MET A 686 -13.95 26.14 15.16
CA MET A 686 -13.77 27.57 15.44
C MET A 686 -13.80 28.34 14.12
N GLY A 687 -14.82 29.17 13.93
CA GLY A 687 -15.03 29.86 12.65
C GLY A 687 -15.23 28.89 11.48
N LYS A 688 -14.90 29.33 10.26
CA LYS A 688 -15.12 28.56 9.03
C LYS A 688 -13.99 27.59 8.68
N ARG A 689 -12.80 27.76 9.26
CA ARG A 689 -11.55 27.15 8.77
C ARG A 689 -10.60 26.68 9.87
N SER A 690 -11.06 26.64 11.12
CA SER A 690 -10.24 26.16 12.22
C SER A 690 -10.97 25.10 13.03
N TYR A 691 -10.25 24.08 13.46
CA TYR A 691 -10.74 23.08 14.39
C TYR A 691 -9.58 22.45 15.15
N ILE A 692 -9.90 21.85 16.29
CA ILE A 692 -9.01 20.94 16.99
C ILE A 692 -9.80 19.69 17.36
N ALA A 693 -9.20 18.52 17.16
CA ALA A 693 -9.81 17.24 17.47
C ALA A 693 -8.80 16.33 18.16
N GLY A 694 -9.25 15.69 19.23
CA GLY A 694 -8.54 14.60 19.91
C GLY A 694 -9.35 13.33 19.82
N ALA A 695 -8.69 12.19 19.66
CA ALA A 695 -9.35 10.88 19.64
C ALA A 695 -8.53 9.82 20.39
N LEU A 696 -9.25 8.89 21.01
CA LEU A 696 -8.74 7.68 21.65
C LEU A 696 -9.42 6.49 20.96
N TRP A 697 -8.66 5.44 20.69
CA TRP A 697 -9.23 4.23 20.10
C TRP A 697 -8.56 2.97 20.63
N TYR A 698 -9.33 1.89 20.69
CA TYR A 698 -8.91 0.60 21.21
C TYR A 698 -9.55 -0.54 20.41
N LYS A 699 -8.72 -1.49 19.97
CA LYS A 699 -9.11 -2.69 19.26
C LYS A 699 -8.64 -3.91 20.04
N LYS A 700 -9.58 -4.71 20.52
CA LYS A 700 -9.31 -6.04 21.11
C LYS A 700 -9.33 -7.08 20.00
N LEU A 701 -8.17 -7.64 19.68
CA LEU A 701 -8.05 -8.69 18.67
C LEU A 701 -8.65 -9.99 19.23
N GLN A 702 -9.65 -10.52 18.53
CA GLN A 702 -10.22 -11.84 18.78
C GLN A 702 -9.41 -12.90 18.03
N SER A 703 -9.04 -12.60 16.78
CA SER A 703 -8.14 -13.41 15.95
C SER A 703 -7.12 -12.54 15.22
N TYR A 704 -5.96 -13.11 14.96
CA TYR A 704 -4.92 -12.55 14.09
C TYR A 704 -4.23 -13.65 13.28
N ILE A 705 -3.52 -13.32 12.20
CA ILE A 705 -2.81 -14.31 11.36
C ILE A 705 -1.32 -14.10 11.52
N TYR A 706 -0.60 -15.19 11.74
CA TYR A 706 0.87 -15.23 11.76
C TYR A 706 1.35 -16.62 11.34
N ASN A 707 2.62 -16.75 10.98
CA ASN A 707 3.19 -18.04 10.62
C ASN A 707 3.37 -18.93 11.85
N GLN A 708 2.85 -20.15 11.77
CA GLN A 708 2.93 -21.17 12.81
C GLN A 708 3.43 -22.49 12.21
N GLN A 709 4.18 -23.26 12.98
CA GLN A 709 4.40 -24.66 12.67
C GLN A 709 3.18 -25.47 13.09
N THR A 710 2.48 -26.04 12.12
CA THR A 710 1.29 -26.87 12.36
C THR A 710 1.55 -28.30 11.90
N ALA A 711 0.97 -29.28 12.60
CA ALA A 711 1.01 -30.66 12.14
C ALA A 711 0.31 -30.77 10.77
N PHE A 712 0.93 -31.46 9.82
CA PHE A 712 0.40 -31.64 8.48
C PHE A 712 0.68 -33.06 7.99
N SER A 713 -0.29 -33.66 7.33
CA SER A 713 -0.12 -34.97 6.71
C SER A 713 0.47 -34.81 5.31
N PHE A 714 1.71 -35.27 5.15
CA PHE A 714 2.41 -35.42 3.89
C PHE A 714 2.09 -36.79 3.24
N ALA A 715 1.00 -37.46 3.63
CA ALA A 715 0.58 -38.70 3.00
C ALA A 715 0.34 -38.48 1.50
N GLY A 716 1.00 -39.29 0.66
CA GLY A 716 0.98 -39.11 -0.79
C GLY A 716 1.85 -37.97 -1.32
N PHE A 717 2.55 -37.22 -0.45
CA PHE A 717 3.60 -36.31 -0.89
C PHE A 717 4.85 -37.11 -1.27
N PRO A 718 5.51 -36.71 -2.36
CA PRO A 718 6.72 -37.36 -2.85
C PRO A 718 7.91 -36.96 -1.99
N ASN A 719 8.66 -37.94 -1.50
CA ASN A 719 9.88 -37.68 -0.73
C ASN A 719 11.08 -37.55 -1.69
N PRO A 720 11.64 -36.34 -1.90
CA PRO A 720 12.79 -36.15 -2.79
C PRO A 720 14.11 -36.64 -2.16
N SER A 721 14.10 -37.00 -0.87
CA SER A 721 15.25 -37.53 -0.16
C SER A 721 15.33 -39.06 -0.30
N ALA A 722 16.55 -39.61 -0.30
CA ALA A 722 16.76 -41.05 -0.14
C ALA A 722 16.36 -41.57 1.26
N VAL A 723 16.07 -40.66 2.19
CA VAL A 723 15.75 -40.95 3.59
C VAL A 723 14.27 -41.23 3.76
N VAL A 724 13.89 -42.47 4.10
CA VAL A 724 12.49 -42.85 4.35
C VAL A 724 11.97 -42.14 5.62
N PRO A 725 10.82 -41.43 5.56
CA PRO A 725 10.26 -40.75 6.72
C PRO A 725 9.74 -41.75 7.76
N LEU A 726 9.72 -41.37 9.04
CA LEU A 726 9.20 -42.23 10.12
C LEU A 726 7.66 -42.33 10.12
N GLN A 727 6.99 -41.27 9.67
CA GLN A 727 5.54 -41.16 9.57
C GLN A 727 5.19 -40.09 8.52
N ASP A 728 3.96 -40.11 8.01
CA ASP A 728 3.48 -39.10 7.07
C ASP A 728 3.17 -37.75 7.74
N ILE A 729 3.01 -37.72 9.07
CA ILE A 729 2.73 -36.47 9.79
C ILE A 729 4.04 -35.74 10.08
N GLY A 730 4.20 -34.57 9.47
CA GLY A 730 5.31 -33.65 9.70
C GLY A 730 4.85 -32.29 10.23
N THR A 731 5.75 -31.32 10.15
CA THR A 731 5.45 -29.90 10.44
C THR A 731 5.38 -29.08 9.17
N LEU A 732 4.38 -28.20 9.07
CA LEU A 732 4.22 -27.25 7.98
C LEU A 732 4.21 -25.84 8.55
N ASN A 733 5.19 -25.02 8.16
CA ASN A 733 5.23 -23.60 8.49
C ASN A 733 4.31 -22.84 7.53
N ARG A 734 3.21 -22.30 8.06
CA ARG A 734 2.20 -21.60 7.24
C ARG A 734 1.46 -20.54 8.04
N PRO A 735 0.81 -19.57 7.39
CA PRO A 735 -0.07 -18.65 8.08
C PRO A 735 -1.22 -19.39 8.76
N ALA A 736 -1.50 -19.07 10.02
CA ALA A 736 -2.60 -19.65 10.78
C ALA A 736 -3.22 -18.62 11.74
N ASN A 737 -4.50 -18.82 12.08
CA ASN A 737 -5.24 -17.95 12.99
C ASN A 737 -4.77 -18.14 14.45
N GLY A 738 -4.12 -17.12 15.00
CA GLY A 738 -3.90 -16.93 16.43
C GLY A 738 -5.07 -16.27 17.15
N THR A 739 -4.99 -16.19 18.48
CA THR A 739 -6.03 -15.60 19.32
C THR A 739 -5.48 -14.55 20.28
N GLY A 740 -6.30 -13.54 20.55
CA GLY A 740 -5.97 -12.48 21.50
C GLY A 740 -5.00 -11.42 20.95
N GLY A 741 -4.69 -10.46 21.80
CA GLY A 741 -3.89 -9.29 21.46
C GLY A 741 -4.73 -8.01 21.38
N MET A 742 -4.06 -6.89 21.17
CA MET A 742 -4.70 -5.58 21.10
C MET A 742 -3.92 -4.61 20.22
N VAL A 743 -4.63 -3.60 19.74
CA VAL A 743 -4.08 -2.42 19.09
C VAL A 743 -4.80 -1.21 19.68
N LYS A 744 -4.07 -0.17 20.08
CA LYS A 744 -4.67 1.04 20.67
C LYS A 744 -3.88 2.27 20.28
N GLY A 745 -4.50 3.43 20.34
CA GLY A 745 -3.80 4.66 20.05
C GLY A 745 -4.54 5.92 20.44
N VAL A 746 -3.81 7.02 20.26
CA VAL A 746 -4.29 8.38 20.44
C VAL A 746 -4.03 9.16 19.16
N GLU A 747 -4.94 10.05 18.79
CA GLU A 747 -4.82 10.91 17.62
C GLU A 747 -5.12 12.36 18.01
N LEU A 748 -4.34 13.29 17.50
CA LEU A 748 -4.57 14.73 17.56
C LEU A 748 -4.58 15.27 16.14
N SER A 749 -5.50 16.18 15.84
CA SER A 749 -5.57 16.85 14.54
C SER A 749 -6.14 18.24 14.67
N GLY A 750 -5.80 19.12 13.74
CA GLY A 750 -6.38 20.45 13.72
C GLY A 750 -5.98 21.26 12.52
N ALA A 751 -6.73 22.34 12.33
CA ALA A 751 -6.46 23.43 11.42
C ALA A 751 -6.64 24.76 12.16
N LEU A 752 -5.81 25.74 11.85
CA LEU A 752 -5.88 27.07 12.43
C LEU A 752 -5.65 28.13 11.33
N ASP A 753 -6.68 28.90 11.05
CA ASP A 753 -6.60 30.13 10.26
C ASP A 753 -6.00 31.25 11.12
N GLY A 754 -4.87 31.81 10.69
CA GLY A 754 -4.16 32.87 11.40
C GLY A 754 -5.01 34.12 11.61
N GLY A 755 -5.97 34.38 10.72
CA GLY A 755 -6.92 35.49 10.86
C GLY A 755 -7.81 35.42 12.11
N LEU A 756 -7.98 34.24 12.73
CA LEU A 756 -8.67 34.11 14.01
C LEU A 756 -7.82 34.55 15.20
N LEU A 757 -6.49 34.53 15.08
CA LEU A 757 -5.58 34.92 16.16
C LEU A 757 -5.31 36.42 16.12
N TYR A 758 -4.99 36.94 14.92
CA TYR A 758 -4.58 38.32 14.71
C TYR A 758 -4.85 38.71 13.26
N ALA A 759 -5.55 39.83 13.02
CA ALA A 759 -5.98 40.21 11.67
C ALA A 759 -4.83 40.31 10.63
N PRO A 760 -3.63 40.81 10.97
CA PRO A 760 -2.47 40.77 10.05
C PRO A 760 -1.98 39.37 9.64
N LEU A 761 -2.35 38.31 10.36
CA LEU A 761 -2.05 36.93 9.98
C LEU A 761 -3.09 36.35 9.01
N GLU A 762 -4.06 37.14 8.55
CA GLU A 762 -5.02 36.69 7.56
C GLU A 762 -4.32 36.19 6.29
N GLY A 763 -4.64 34.96 5.89
CA GLY A 763 -4.03 34.27 4.77
C GLY A 763 -3.01 33.22 5.23
N PHE A 764 -2.36 33.41 6.38
CA PHE A 764 -1.55 32.37 7.01
C PHE A 764 -2.44 31.32 7.68
N GLY A 765 -1.96 30.08 7.69
CA GLY A 765 -2.58 29.03 8.48
C GLY A 765 -1.67 27.84 8.73
N VAL A 766 -2.09 27.01 9.68
CA VAL A 766 -1.41 25.77 10.04
C VAL A 766 -2.42 24.65 10.04
N THR A 767 -2.08 23.52 9.42
CA THR A 767 -2.82 22.27 9.58
C THR A 767 -1.86 21.19 10.06
N GLY A 768 -2.37 20.24 10.83
CA GLY A 768 -1.52 19.15 11.28
C GLY A 768 -2.27 18.02 11.95
N SER A 769 -1.55 16.92 12.08
CA SER A 769 -2.00 15.74 12.79
C SER A 769 -0.83 15.00 13.41
N MET A 770 -1.12 14.27 14.46
CA MET A 770 -0.20 13.37 15.14
C MET A 770 -0.98 12.16 15.64
N SER A 771 -0.37 10.98 15.55
CA SER A 771 -0.93 9.75 16.09
C SER A 771 0.15 8.95 16.80
N GLY A 772 -0.23 8.32 17.91
CA GLY A 772 0.59 7.38 18.67
C GLY A 772 -0.14 6.05 18.76
N THR A 773 0.51 4.96 18.36
CA THR A 773 -0.09 3.63 18.28
C THR A 773 0.77 2.58 18.97
N GLU A 774 0.12 1.68 19.69
CA GLU A 774 0.73 0.53 20.34
C GLU A 774 -0.03 -0.76 19.98
N SER A 775 0.68 -1.88 19.96
CA SER A 775 0.06 -3.21 19.85
C SER A 775 0.77 -4.22 20.73
N SER A 776 0.06 -5.32 20.98
CA SER A 776 0.61 -6.51 21.64
C SER A 776 -0.10 -7.74 21.10
N ILE A 777 0.67 -8.69 20.56
CA ILE A 777 0.25 -10.06 20.22
C ILE A 777 1.11 -11.07 20.97
N HIS A 778 0.70 -12.33 20.98
CA HIS A 778 1.32 -13.41 21.77
C HIS A 778 1.61 -14.64 20.88
N PRO A 779 2.40 -14.51 19.80
CA PRO A 779 2.59 -15.59 18.82
C PRO A 779 3.34 -16.80 19.40
N ASN A 780 4.15 -16.58 20.45
CA ASN A 780 4.95 -17.62 21.12
C ASN A 780 4.28 -18.15 22.39
N GLY A 781 2.96 -18.02 22.49
CA GLY A 781 2.16 -18.53 23.60
C GLY A 781 1.91 -17.51 24.73
N PRO A 782 1.09 -17.90 25.73
CA PRO A 782 0.70 -17.02 26.83
C PRO A 782 1.89 -16.44 27.59
N GLY A 783 1.89 -15.13 27.84
CA GLY A 783 2.96 -14.42 28.54
C GLY A 783 4.03 -13.78 27.63
N THR A 784 4.04 -14.12 26.34
CA THR A 784 4.95 -13.48 25.35
C THR A 784 4.33 -12.22 24.75
N LYS A 785 5.09 -11.16 24.54
CA LYS A 785 4.57 -9.92 23.93
C LYS A 785 5.40 -9.52 22.73
N GLU A 786 4.74 -9.44 21.58
CA GLU A 786 5.33 -8.91 20.35
C GLU A 786 4.48 -7.78 19.77
N LYS A 787 5.13 -6.83 19.10
CA LYS A 787 4.44 -5.80 18.31
C LYS A 787 4.00 -6.41 16.98
N LEU A 788 2.84 -5.99 16.50
CA LEU A 788 2.39 -6.32 15.15
C LEU A 788 3.40 -5.79 14.10
N PRO A 789 3.82 -6.63 13.14
CA PRO A 789 4.61 -6.18 12.00
C PRO A 789 3.87 -5.10 11.18
N GLY A 790 4.62 -4.17 10.61
CA GLY A 790 4.11 -3.04 9.83
C GLY A 790 3.58 -1.86 10.67
N LEU A 791 3.39 -2.05 11.98
CA LEU A 791 2.82 -1.05 12.87
C LEU A 791 3.82 0.04 13.27
N SER A 792 3.57 1.26 12.81
CA SER A 792 4.35 2.43 13.25
C SER A 792 3.84 3.02 14.55
N GLY A 793 4.78 3.38 15.44
CA GLY A 793 4.48 3.95 16.75
C GLY A 793 3.95 5.38 16.64
N VAL A 794 4.81 6.33 16.24
CA VAL A 794 4.44 7.74 16.14
C VAL A 794 4.45 8.19 14.68
N VAL A 795 3.37 8.83 14.25
CA VAL A 795 3.26 9.47 12.94
C VAL A 795 2.81 10.90 13.14
N SER A 796 3.41 11.85 12.44
CA SER A 796 2.90 13.23 12.40
C SER A 796 3.05 13.88 11.02
N ASN A 797 2.12 14.78 10.72
CA ASN A 797 2.14 15.64 9.55
C ASN A 797 1.83 17.07 10.01
N VAL A 798 2.66 18.03 9.62
CA VAL A 798 2.43 19.45 9.91
C VAL A 798 2.64 20.25 8.63
N THR A 799 1.69 21.10 8.30
CA THR A 799 1.73 22.01 7.17
C THR A 799 1.54 23.43 7.67
N VAL A 800 2.43 24.33 7.26
CA VAL A 800 2.24 25.78 7.38
C VAL A 800 2.02 26.32 5.97
N TYR A 801 1.04 27.22 5.82
CA TYR A 801 0.71 27.79 4.52
C TYR A 801 0.38 29.28 4.60
N TYR A 802 0.44 29.93 3.45
CA TYR A 802 -0.08 31.27 3.17
C TYR A 802 -0.90 31.22 1.89
N GLU A 803 -2.07 31.86 1.87
CA GLU A 803 -2.91 32.02 0.68
C GLU A 803 -3.72 33.34 0.75
N LYS A 804 -3.35 34.31 -0.10
CA LYS A 804 -4.05 35.59 -0.24
C LYS A 804 -3.67 36.30 -1.55
N ASN A 805 -4.63 36.99 -2.18
CA ASN A 805 -4.44 37.82 -3.38
C ASN A 805 -3.69 37.10 -4.52
N GLY A 806 -4.09 35.87 -4.83
CA GLY A 806 -3.42 35.01 -5.82
C GLY A 806 -2.12 34.35 -5.36
N TYR A 807 -1.42 34.85 -4.33
CA TYR A 807 -0.19 34.23 -3.84
C TYR A 807 -0.49 33.04 -2.94
N GLN A 808 0.28 31.96 -3.12
CA GLN A 808 0.25 30.79 -2.25
C GLN A 808 1.67 30.31 -1.92
N ALA A 809 1.86 29.91 -0.67
CA ALA A 809 3.09 29.26 -0.21
C ALA A 809 2.74 28.17 0.80
N ARG A 810 3.45 27.05 0.79
CA ARG A 810 3.23 25.92 1.69
C ARG A 810 4.54 25.21 1.99
N ALA A 811 4.78 24.92 3.27
CA ALA A 811 5.81 23.99 3.72
C ALA A 811 5.17 22.86 4.53
N SER A 812 5.49 21.62 4.20
CA SER A 812 4.93 20.44 4.88
C SER A 812 6.05 19.58 5.44
N ARG A 813 5.92 19.12 6.67
CA ARG A 813 6.79 18.12 7.30
C ARG A 813 5.99 16.86 7.57
N ARG A 814 6.51 15.72 7.13
CA ARG A 814 6.02 14.38 7.48
C ARG A 814 7.04 13.67 8.34
N TYR A 815 6.58 12.93 9.35
CA TYR A 815 7.43 12.12 10.22
C TYR A 815 6.76 10.79 10.51
N ARG A 816 7.53 9.71 10.45
CA ARG A 816 7.13 8.36 10.82
C ARG A 816 8.25 7.76 11.67
N SER A 817 7.92 7.29 12.87
CA SER A 817 8.89 6.64 13.76
C SER A 817 9.37 5.31 13.17
N ALA A 818 10.48 4.79 13.71
CA ALA A 818 10.94 3.45 13.37
C ALA A 818 9.88 2.39 13.66
N TYR A 819 9.87 1.31 12.88
CA TYR A 819 8.92 0.20 13.01
C TYR A 819 9.47 -1.11 12.47
N ARG A 820 8.97 -2.23 13.01
CA ARG A 820 9.29 -3.57 12.54
C ARG A 820 8.55 -3.82 11.24
N GLY A 821 9.27 -3.86 10.12
CA GLY A 821 8.76 -4.25 8.81
C GLY A 821 9.03 -5.75 8.57
N GLU A 822 8.18 -6.35 7.76
CA GLU A 822 8.47 -7.66 7.15
C GLU A 822 9.05 -7.38 5.76
N VAL A 823 10.26 -7.87 5.50
CA VAL A 823 10.94 -7.73 4.23
C VAL A 823 11.19 -9.11 3.64
N THR A 824 11.23 -9.20 2.31
CA THR A 824 11.71 -10.41 1.65
C THR A 824 13.23 -10.38 1.73
N GLY A 825 13.80 -11.29 2.54
CA GLY A 825 15.23 -11.49 2.67
C GLY A 825 15.80 -12.34 1.53
N LEU A 826 17.07 -12.71 1.65
CA LEU A 826 17.70 -13.68 0.74
C LEU A 826 16.97 -15.04 0.79
N PHE A 827 17.04 -15.79 -0.31
CA PHE A 827 16.33 -17.06 -0.49
C PHE A 827 14.80 -16.94 -0.41
N ALA A 828 14.25 -15.75 -0.69
CA ALA A 828 12.83 -15.45 -0.62
C ALA A 828 12.17 -15.74 0.74
N GLN A 829 12.96 -15.79 1.82
CA GLN A 829 12.44 -15.95 3.18
C GLN A 829 11.96 -14.60 3.71
N ARG A 830 10.77 -14.57 4.31
CA ARG A 830 10.29 -13.40 5.05
C ARG A 830 11.16 -13.23 6.30
N ALA A 831 11.84 -12.11 6.40
CA ALA A 831 12.63 -11.71 7.55
C ALA A 831 12.05 -10.41 8.12
N PHE A 832 12.27 -10.17 9.41
CA PHE A 832 11.94 -8.88 10.01
C PHE A 832 13.15 -7.96 9.92
N SER A 833 12.90 -6.73 9.51
CA SER A 833 13.87 -5.64 9.56
C SER A 833 13.26 -4.44 10.26
N GLU A 834 14.05 -3.68 10.98
CA GLU A 834 13.58 -2.43 11.56
C GLU A 834 13.80 -1.29 10.56
N ILE A 835 12.70 -0.78 10.02
CA ILE A 835 12.69 0.41 9.19
C ILE A 835 12.88 1.60 10.13
N LEU A 836 13.90 2.42 9.88
CA LEU A 836 14.26 3.55 10.73
C LEU A 836 13.28 4.72 10.55
N ALA A 837 13.36 5.68 11.47
CA ALA A 837 12.48 6.84 11.43
C ALA A 837 12.76 7.70 10.18
N GLU A 838 11.69 8.08 9.49
CA GLU A 838 11.74 8.93 8.28
C GLU A 838 11.22 10.33 8.61
N ARG A 839 11.89 11.36 8.06
CA ARG A 839 11.42 12.75 8.12
C ARG A 839 11.56 13.39 6.75
N GLN A 840 10.45 13.73 6.12
CA GLN A 840 10.42 14.39 4.82
C GLN A 840 9.88 15.82 4.93
N ILE A 841 10.48 16.74 4.18
CA ILE A 841 10.03 18.13 4.05
C ILE A 841 9.70 18.41 2.59
N ASP A 842 8.55 19.00 2.32
CA ASP A 842 8.10 19.41 0.99
C ASP A 842 7.78 20.91 0.97
N LEU A 843 8.07 21.58 -0.15
CA LEU A 843 7.85 23.02 -0.36
C LEU A 843 7.01 23.24 -1.63
N GLN A 844 6.09 24.19 -1.57
CA GLN A 844 5.34 24.68 -2.73
C GLN A 844 5.20 26.20 -2.66
N LEU A 845 5.38 26.86 -3.80
CA LEU A 845 5.12 28.27 -4.06
C LEU A 845 4.22 28.38 -5.29
N GLY A 846 3.38 29.39 -5.34
CA GLY A 846 2.55 29.62 -6.52
C GLY A 846 1.89 30.99 -6.57
N TYR A 847 1.40 31.31 -7.74
CA TYR A 847 0.69 32.56 -8.02
C TYR A 847 -0.46 32.29 -9.00
N ALA A 848 -1.67 32.70 -8.65
CA ALA A 848 -2.87 32.61 -9.47
C ALA A 848 -3.32 34.00 -9.92
N ILE A 849 -3.63 34.14 -11.20
CA ILE A 849 -4.23 35.33 -11.78
C ILE A 849 -5.74 35.25 -11.55
N GLU A 850 -6.26 36.12 -10.68
CA GLU A 850 -7.66 36.09 -10.24
C GLU A 850 -8.58 36.99 -11.09
N GLU A 851 -8.01 37.92 -11.86
CA GLU A 851 -8.73 38.94 -12.62
C GLU A 851 -8.15 39.19 -14.02
N GLY A 852 -8.92 39.88 -14.87
CA GLY A 852 -8.50 40.25 -16.23
C GLY A 852 -8.52 39.09 -17.23
N ARG A 853 -7.89 39.30 -18.39
CA ARG A 853 -7.93 38.36 -19.54
C ARG A 853 -7.29 37.00 -19.30
N TYR A 854 -6.48 36.87 -18.25
CA TYR A 854 -5.78 35.64 -17.87
C TYR A 854 -6.32 35.02 -16.58
N LYS A 855 -7.51 35.45 -16.13
CA LYS A 855 -8.19 34.87 -14.97
C LYS A 855 -8.25 33.35 -15.10
N GLY A 856 -7.91 32.67 -14.00
CA GLY A 856 -7.89 31.20 -13.93
C GLY A 856 -6.53 30.57 -14.25
N LEU A 857 -5.57 31.35 -14.74
CA LEU A 857 -4.18 30.91 -14.93
C LEU A 857 -3.42 30.90 -13.60
N SER A 858 -2.63 29.87 -13.34
CA SER A 858 -1.79 29.77 -12.15
C SER A 858 -0.43 29.14 -12.45
N PHE A 859 0.59 29.60 -11.74
CA PHE A 859 1.96 29.11 -11.79
C PHE A 859 2.31 28.43 -10.47
N LEU A 860 3.08 27.34 -10.55
CA LEU A 860 3.50 26.54 -9.41
C LEU A 860 5.00 26.23 -9.48
N PHE A 861 5.70 26.36 -8.36
CA PHE A 861 7.02 25.80 -8.15
C PHE A 861 7.00 24.90 -6.92
N GLN A 862 7.54 23.69 -7.03
CA GLN A 862 7.42 22.66 -6.01
C GLN A 862 8.76 21.94 -5.82
N VAL A 863 9.05 21.56 -4.57
CA VAL A 863 10.18 20.70 -4.22
C VAL A 863 9.69 19.62 -3.28
N ASN A 864 9.63 18.39 -3.77
CA ASN A 864 9.35 17.21 -2.95
C ASN A 864 10.65 16.67 -2.38
N ASN A 865 10.60 16.21 -1.13
CA ASN A 865 11.75 15.68 -0.39
C ASN A 865 12.93 16.68 -0.35
N LEU A 866 12.66 17.94 0.01
CA LEU A 866 13.62 19.05 0.08
C LEU A 866 14.88 18.71 0.88
N ASN A 867 14.74 17.91 1.95
CA ASN A 867 15.87 17.49 2.79
C ASN A 867 16.58 16.22 2.29
N ASN A 868 16.16 15.64 1.16
CA ASN A 868 16.68 14.39 0.59
C ASN A 868 16.78 13.27 1.64
N SER A 869 15.69 13.02 2.36
CA SER A 869 15.66 11.99 3.42
C SER A 869 15.93 10.61 2.82
N PRO A 870 16.86 9.83 3.38
CA PRO A 870 17.06 8.45 2.95
C PRO A 870 15.98 7.53 3.53
N TYR A 871 15.70 6.44 2.82
CA TYR A 871 15.07 5.25 3.39
C TYR A 871 16.17 4.38 4.00
N GLN A 872 16.00 3.97 5.26
CA GLN A 872 17.01 3.22 6.00
C GLN A 872 16.39 2.05 6.77
N THR A 873 17.10 0.93 6.80
CA THR A 873 16.76 -0.21 7.65
C THR A 873 17.97 -0.69 8.43
N ARG A 874 17.71 -1.40 9.52
CA ARG A 874 18.68 -2.21 10.28
C ARG A 874 18.10 -3.60 10.52
N GLN A 875 18.98 -4.53 10.89
CA GLN A 875 18.58 -5.90 11.24
C GLN A 875 17.41 -5.89 12.23
N GLY A 876 16.41 -6.76 12.05
CA GLY A 876 15.22 -6.77 12.90
C GLY A 876 15.50 -7.22 14.33
N ASP A 877 16.44 -8.15 14.50
CA ASP A 877 16.87 -8.65 15.80
C ASP A 877 18.23 -8.06 16.18
N PRO A 878 18.40 -7.58 17.42
CA PRO A 878 19.69 -7.10 17.90
C PRO A 878 20.67 -8.27 18.08
N PHE A 879 21.96 -7.95 18.04
CA PHE A 879 22.99 -8.87 18.53
C PHE A 879 22.82 -9.13 20.04
N SER A 880 23.50 -10.14 20.57
CA SER A 880 23.44 -10.50 22.01
C SER A 880 23.74 -9.33 22.96
N GLY A 881 24.51 -8.32 22.53
CA GLY A 881 24.78 -7.09 23.28
C GLY A 881 23.69 -6.00 23.19
N GLY A 882 22.63 -6.20 22.41
CA GLY A 882 21.55 -5.22 22.21
C GLY A 882 21.79 -4.22 21.06
N SER A 883 22.93 -4.30 20.39
CA SER A 883 23.29 -3.44 19.25
C SER A 883 22.73 -3.97 17.94
N TYR A 884 22.61 -3.09 16.95
CA TYR A 884 22.11 -3.41 15.62
C TYR A 884 23.13 -3.01 14.56
N ALA A 885 23.17 -3.77 13.45
CA ALA A 885 23.94 -3.41 12.28
C ALA A 885 23.06 -2.74 11.20
N PRO A 886 23.61 -1.78 10.43
CA PRO A 886 22.90 -1.18 9.31
C PRO A 886 22.59 -2.23 8.25
N GLU A 887 21.40 -2.13 7.65
CA GLU A 887 20.94 -3.08 6.64
C GLU A 887 20.78 -2.43 5.27
N ARG A 888 20.02 -1.34 5.15
CA ARG A 888 19.81 -0.65 3.88
C ARG A 888 19.94 0.85 4.03
N TYR A 889 20.46 1.49 2.99
CA TYR A 889 20.49 2.94 2.84
C TYR A 889 20.16 3.30 1.39
N THR A 890 19.05 4.00 1.19
CA THR A 890 18.54 4.33 -0.15
C THR A 890 18.20 5.81 -0.24
N THR A 891 18.65 6.51 -1.28
CA THR A 891 18.21 7.89 -1.59
C THR A 891 17.55 7.96 -2.95
N TYR A 892 16.55 8.84 -3.06
CA TYR A 892 15.76 9.02 -4.29
C TYR A 892 16.00 10.37 -4.97
N GLY A 893 16.76 11.26 -4.34
CA GLY A 893 16.93 12.64 -4.76
C GLY A 893 15.76 13.53 -4.36
N ARG A 894 15.90 14.81 -4.67
CA ARG A 894 14.84 15.83 -4.58
C ARG A 894 14.13 15.90 -5.92
N GLN A 895 12.82 16.09 -5.93
CA GLN A 895 12.07 16.33 -7.17
C GLN A 895 11.64 17.79 -7.24
N PHE A 896 12.10 18.50 -8.26
CA PHE A 896 11.69 19.86 -8.56
C PHE A 896 10.59 19.83 -9.61
N LEU A 897 9.50 20.56 -9.40
CA LEU A 897 8.44 20.69 -10.39
C LEU A 897 8.14 22.16 -10.67
N LEU A 898 7.96 22.48 -11.96
CA LEU A 898 7.46 23.77 -12.42
C LEU A 898 6.15 23.52 -13.18
N GLY A 899 5.08 24.19 -12.78
CA GLY A 899 3.73 23.91 -13.25
C GLY A 899 2.95 25.12 -13.69
N LEU A 900 2.02 24.88 -14.59
CA LEU A 900 1.04 25.81 -15.12
C LEU A 900 -0.33 25.14 -15.06
N ASN A 901 -1.32 25.79 -14.45
CA ASN A 901 -2.70 25.31 -14.46
C ASN A 901 -3.62 26.40 -14.97
N TYR A 902 -4.63 26.02 -15.74
CA TYR A 902 -5.66 26.90 -16.25
C TYR A 902 -7.03 26.32 -15.96
N LYS A 903 -7.89 27.11 -15.31
CA LYS A 903 -9.29 26.77 -15.02
C LYS A 903 -10.20 27.80 -15.68
N LEU A 904 -11.11 27.32 -16.54
CA LEU A 904 -12.18 28.11 -17.16
C LEU A 904 -13.51 27.79 -16.50
#